data_AF-A0A2U2B977-F1
#
_entry.id   AF-A0A2U2B977-F1
#
_cell.length_a   1.000
_cell.length_b   1.000
_cell.length_c   1.000
_cell.angle_alpha   90.00
_cell.angle_beta   90.00
_cell.angle_gamma   90.00
#
_symmetry.space_group_name_H-M   'P 1'
#
loop_
_entity.id
_entity.type
_entity.pdbx_description
1 polymer ?
#
loop_
_entity_poly.entity_id
_entity_poly.type
_entity_poly.pdbx_seq_one_letter_code
_entity_poly.pdbx_strand_id
1 'polypeptide(L)'
;MKIKVLLLFVFITVSGYAQNTQKINVNGFGELAAVQNGNMYSITIADYGTFDFEGSLNPLELKGEVTIDQLEKIPGYNVLKDLGLQDICFEMSKEGLMISANADTEKNLKNLCTLLKVTTPTVGIQAKIGMGTFELSGDLAFSKEPIKILEVEKSGTTLSYYSAGLGAAYQKGSFILTVSLNMIVKPSEFDPDLNMNYQFGYDLVKQTIMGSASMMSTWTDPFGMDRFFNKNSVIFSKGASALAVNIPAQSISQFGFAIERAKYFDVDFGTFVSISPLDGEVALRGRSNSKISLDQIPEMLKKGFSLDFPNVFPPDYELDSAEIKFAPTGGTVGDLELTKGFALVGVGKFKELDFFLDFNFDLENEFRYKMHFTGDYSKFIWNEAHKIPNKTIRNTVKQALDEIQIQKMYLDLDAQKKNLSLNGEMHCEFKYQNKLQKISFEASLDAEQIVKDITNKLIEKFGGPIVEEVEKVAKHAANIAKDAGSISKAMMNDIKTYAEHTHPKERCHTKCVPDRAYELSRHIVDGSYDAVRRFYFNTFNEIGQIEGDTPEETRRIRSKLIKKDWDKICRSIDEDWKEILNDRAFVKYYTSESDAKNGVKIYYAEVKKYMKKEKAYRDKVWERMLTREWKKTETATLKGEEIPKGTYYIKSVKAGNSDNGYFDITYDHGKKKWKMKGQRLQIWTKDNSGAKQYKFHRNNYLSYYIITPASDHRYALDLKGRGRNKRTPIHLWRLHKGASQQFYFKHVGGGKFVIIPRTNRKMCLALKDNNNANKGNKVHLWTYHNTPSKQWYLINVKTGKKYIPN
;
A
#
# COMPACT_ATOMS: atom_id res chain seq x y z
N MET A 1 87.44 0.69 -30.69
CA MET A 1 88.79 0.49 -31.26
C MET A 1 88.63 -0.32 -32.54
N LYS A 2 89.22 0.14 -33.64
CA LYS A 2 88.88 -0.18 -35.03
C LYS A 2 89.24 -1.63 -35.43
N ILE A 3 88.27 -2.38 -35.96
CA ILE A 3 88.49 -3.29 -37.09
C ILE A 3 87.28 -3.12 -38.03
N LYS A 4 87.52 -2.40 -39.14
CA LYS A 4 86.65 -2.43 -40.33
C LYS A 4 86.98 -3.72 -41.07
N VAL A 5 86.02 -4.64 -41.19
CA VAL A 5 86.11 -5.72 -42.17
C VAL A 5 85.34 -5.29 -43.42
N LEU A 6 86.05 -5.44 -44.52
CA LEU A 6 85.78 -4.99 -45.88
C LEU A 6 84.62 -5.79 -46.47
N LEU A 7 83.66 -5.11 -47.13
CA LEU A 7 82.72 -5.74 -48.06
C LEU A 7 83.50 -6.40 -49.19
N LEU A 8 83.33 -7.71 -49.37
CA LEU A 8 83.80 -8.44 -50.56
C LEU A 8 82.57 -8.85 -51.38
N PHE A 9 82.27 -8.09 -52.44
CA PHE A 9 81.44 -8.58 -53.54
C PHE A 9 82.28 -9.61 -54.31
N VAL A 10 81.90 -10.88 -54.24
CA VAL A 10 82.46 -11.93 -55.09
C VAL A 10 81.43 -12.28 -56.15
N PHE A 11 81.58 -11.67 -57.32
CA PHE A 11 81.11 -12.27 -58.57
C PHE A 11 82.13 -13.35 -58.96
N ILE A 12 81.84 -14.62 -58.70
CA ILE A 12 82.56 -15.73 -59.35
C ILE A 12 81.82 -16.08 -60.63
N THR A 13 82.49 -15.83 -61.74
CA THR A 13 82.21 -16.43 -63.04
C THR A 13 82.53 -17.93 -62.98
N VAL A 14 81.56 -18.74 -63.42
CA VAL A 14 81.59 -20.20 -63.40
C VAL A 14 82.74 -20.74 -64.26
N SER A 15 83.60 -21.54 -63.65
CA SER A 15 84.47 -22.51 -64.33
C SER A 15 84.03 -23.91 -63.88
N GLY A 16 83.60 -24.75 -64.82
CA GLY A 16 82.91 -26.01 -64.55
C GLY A 16 83.76 -27.07 -63.84
N TYR A 17 83.45 -27.32 -62.58
CA TYR A 17 83.53 -28.63 -61.96
C TYR A 17 82.12 -29.21 -61.94
N ALA A 18 81.96 -30.51 -62.23
CA ALA A 18 80.68 -31.20 -62.08
C ALA A 18 80.25 -31.15 -60.61
N GLN A 19 79.35 -30.24 -60.25
CA GLN A 19 78.80 -30.18 -58.91
C GLN A 19 77.88 -31.39 -58.70
N ASN A 20 78.10 -32.12 -57.61
CA ASN A 20 77.30 -33.30 -57.26
C ASN A 20 75.95 -32.81 -56.71
N THR A 21 74.92 -32.79 -57.57
CA THR A 21 73.57 -32.38 -57.21
C THR A 21 72.73 -33.59 -56.84
N GLN A 22 72.20 -33.60 -55.61
CA GLN A 22 71.30 -34.63 -55.11
C GLN A 22 69.89 -34.06 -54.95
N LYS A 23 68.87 -34.86 -55.25
CA LYS A 23 67.47 -34.47 -55.10
C LYS A 23 66.96 -34.90 -53.73
N ILE A 24 66.39 -33.97 -52.99
CA ILE A 24 65.75 -34.22 -51.70
C ILE A 24 64.28 -33.82 -51.77
N ASN A 25 63.42 -34.51 -51.02
CA ASN A 25 62.01 -34.15 -50.93
C ASN A 25 61.73 -33.59 -49.53
N VAL A 26 61.23 -32.36 -49.48
CA VAL A 26 60.94 -31.63 -48.25
C VAL A 26 59.45 -31.32 -48.20
N ASN A 27 58.78 -31.72 -47.12
CA ASN A 27 57.37 -31.44 -46.97
C ASN A 27 57.10 -29.92 -47.02
N GLY A 28 56.10 -29.50 -47.78
CA GLY A 28 55.78 -28.09 -48.01
C GLY A 28 56.57 -27.38 -49.11
N PHE A 29 57.66 -27.97 -49.63
CA PHE A 29 58.47 -27.40 -50.73
C PHE A 29 58.68 -28.35 -51.92
N GLY A 30 58.38 -29.64 -51.75
CA GLY A 30 58.53 -30.64 -52.80
C GLY A 30 60.00 -31.04 -53.03
N GLU A 31 60.33 -31.38 -54.28
CA GLU A 31 61.68 -31.80 -54.66
C GLU A 31 62.60 -30.58 -54.80
N LEU A 32 63.66 -30.54 -54.00
CA LEU A 32 64.70 -29.51 -54.01
C LEU A 32 66.05 -30.11 -54.42
N ALA A 33 66.86 -29.30 -55.11
CA ALA A 33 68.21 -29.67 -55.49
C ALA A 33 69.21 -29.24 -54.41
N ALA A 34 69.93 -30.20 -53.84
CA ALA A 34 71.04 -29.98 -52.93
C ALA A 34 72.37 -30.11 -53.66
N VAL A 35 73.09 -29.01 -53.79
CA VAL A 35 74.38 -28.94 -54.48
C VAL A 35 75.49 -29.06 -53.46
N GLN A 36 76.23 -30.17 -53.49
CA GLN A 36 77.32 -30.37 -52.53
C GLN A 36 78.53 -29.50 -52.88
N ASN A 37 78.96 -28.67 -51.93
CA ASN A 37 80.12 -27.79 -52.02
C ASN A 37 81.03 -28.05 -50.80
N GLY A 38 81.97 -28.99 -50.95
CA GLY A 38 82.79 -29.46 -49.83
C GLY A 38 81.97 -30.24 -48.79
N ASN A 39 82.01 -29.79 -47.53
CA ASN A 39 81.24 -30.38 -46.43
C ASN A 39 79.83 -29.78 -46.27
N MET A 40 79.46 -28.79 -47.09
CA MET A 40 78.16 -28.12 -47.05
C MET A 40 77.29 -28.50 -48.27
N TYR A 41 75.99 -28.31 -48.13
CA TYR A 41 74.98 -28.41 -49.18
C TYR A 41 74.37 -27.04 -49.42
N SER A 42 74.54 -26.50 -50.62
CA SER A 42 73.85 -25.29 -51.06
C SER A 42 72.50 -25.66 -51.66
N ILE A 43 71.41 -25.15 -51.09
CA ILE A 43 70.03 -25.48 -51.50
C ILE A 43 69.28 -24.19 -51.83
N THR A 44 68.76 -24.10 -53.07
CA THR A 44 67.86 -23.01 -53.48
C THR A 44 66.43 -23.37 -53.10
N ILE A 45 65.82 -22.56 -52.24
CA ILE A 45 64.48 -22.77 -51.70
C ILE A 45 63.54 -21.76 -52.35
N ALA A 46 62.75 -22.24 -53.32
CA ALA A 46 61.75 -21.44 -54.05
C ALA A 46 62.30 -20.06 -54.50
N ASP A 47 61.53 -19.00 -54.27
CA ASP A 47 61.91 -17.60 -54.48
C ASP A 47 62.59 -16.95 -53.26
N TYR A 48 62.80 -17.72 -52.18
CA TYR A 48 63.31 -17.21 -50.90
C TYR A 48 64.82 -17.02 -50.89
N GLY A 49 65.57 -17.84 -51.62
CA GLY A 49 67.01 -17.68 -51.74
C GLY A 49 67.76 -19.00 -51.79
N THR A 50 69.09 -18.91 -51.78
CA THR A 50 70.00 -20.06 -51.68
C THR A 50 70.72 -19.99 -50.35
N PHE A 51 70.69 -21.11 -49.62
CA PHE A 51 71.26 -21.21 -48.28
C PHE A 51 72.19 -22.42 -48.20
N ASP A 52 73.24 -22.29 -47.40
CA ASP A 52 74.22 -23.34 -47.17
C ASP A 52 73.90 -24.08 -45.87
N PHE A 53 73.97 -25.41 -45.91
CA PHE A 53 73.65 -26.29 -44.79
C PHE A 53 74.76 -27.31 -44.55
N GLU A 54 74.98 -27.66 -43.30
CA GLU A 54 75.75 -28.81 -42.86
C GLU A 54 74.83 -29.93 -42.40
N GLY A 55 75.26 -31.19 -42.50
CA GLY A 55 74.50 -32.35 -41.99
C GLY A 55 74.41 -33.52 -42.97
N SER A 56 73.30 -34.27 -42.90
CA SER A 56 73.06 -35.48 -43.70
C SER A 56 71.82 -35.33 -44.59
N LEU A 57 71.86 -35.91 -45.78
CA LEU A 57 70.68 -36.06 -46.64
C LEU A 57 69.92 -37.38 -46.37
N ASN A 58 70.50 -38.30 -45.59
CA ASN A 58 69.88 -39.58 -45.21
C ASN A 58 70.34 -40.07 -43.81
N PRO A 59 69.50 -39.94 -42.75
CA PRO A 59 68.22 -39.21 -42.75
C PRO A 59 68.43 -37.73 -43.09
N LEU A 60 67.42 -37.09 -43.70
CA LEU A 60 67.49 -35.68 -44.08
C LEU A 60 67.42 -34.82 -42.82
N GLU A 61 68.58 -34.32 -42.40
CA GLU A 61 68.80 -33.49 -41.22
C GLU A 61 69.92 -32.50 -41.53
N LEU A 62 69.51 -31.29 -41.89
CA LEU A 62 70.39 -30.22 -42.33
C LEU A 62 70.25 -29.00 -41.43
N LYS A 63 71.36 -28.35 -41.09
CA LYS A 63 71.41 -27.13 -40.28
C LYS A 63 72.33 -26.09 -40.92
N GLY A 64 71.89 -24.84 -40.98
CA GLY A 64 72.69 -23.73 -41.50
C GLY A 64 72.58 -22.51 -40.60
N GLU A 65 73.69 -21.86 -40.30
CA GLU A 65 73.68 -20.57 -39.61
C GLU A 65 73.44 -19.44 -40.62
N VAL A 66 72.53 -18.53 -40.31
CA VAL A 66 72.13 -17.44 -41.20
C VAL A 66 72.04 -16.12 -40.45
N THR A 67 72.22 -15.00 -41.15
CA THR A 67 71.98 -13.66 -40.61
C THR A 67 70.55 -13.22 -40.88
N ILE A 68 70.06 -12.25 -40.11
CA ILE A 68 68.69 -11.76 -40.27
C ILE A 68 68.43 -11.20 -41.67
N ASP A 69 69.41 -10.51 -42.28
CA ASP A 69 69.29 -9.92 -43.61
C ASP A 69 69.13 -10.96 -44.72
N GLN A 70 69.67 -12.18 -44.53
CA GLN A 70 69.50 -13.29 -45.47
C GLN A 70 68.05 -13.81 -45.51
N LEU A 71 67.22 -13.43 -44.53
CA LEU A 71 65.83 -13.87 -44.41
C LEU A 71 64.82 -12.92 -45.08
N GLU A 72 65.28 -11.86 -45.77
CA GLU A 72 64.42 -10.79 -46.28
C GLU A 72 63.22 -11.28 -47.12
N LYS A 73 63.40 -12.38 -47.86
CA LYS A 73 62.37 -12.96 -48.74
C LYS A 73 61.53 -14.06 -48.06
N ILE A 74 61.86 -14.45 -46.84
CA ILE A 74 61.15 -15.51 -46.10
C ILE A 74 59.81 -14.96 -45.58
N PRO A 75 58.71 -15.71 -45.69
CA PRO A 75 57.44 -15.33 -45.06
C PRO A 75 57.62 -15.05 -43.56
N GLY A 76 57.15 -13.91 -43.09
CA GLY A 76 57.28 -13.50 -41.68
C GLY A 76 58.58 -12.76 -41.33
N TYR A 77 59.44 -12.44 -42.30
CA TYR A 77 60.70 -11.70 -42.10
C TYR A 77 60.59 -10.51 -41.16
N ASN A 78 59.59 -9.64 -41.34
CA ASN A 78 59.42 -8.45 -40.51
C ASN A 78 59.23 -8.78 -39.02
N VAL A 79 58.49 -9.85 -38.69
CA VAL A 79 58.31 -10.31 -37.30
C VAL A 79 59.63 -10.84 -36.74
N LEU A 80 60.35 -11.67 -37.52
CA LEU A 80 61.66 -12.21 -37.14
C LEU A 80 62.69 -11.09 -36.92
N LYS A 81 62.71 -10.10 -37.80
CA LYS A 81 63.61 -8.95 -37.70
C LYS A 81 63.34 -8.14 -36.44
N ASP A 82 62.07 -7.82 -36.19
CA ASP A 82 61.69 -6.98 -35.06
C ASP A 82 61.81 -7.72 -33.71
N LEU A 83 61.82 -9.06 -33.69
CA LEU A 83 62.16 -9.84 -32.49
C LEU A 83 63.63 -9.71 -32.05
N GLY A 84 64.51 -9.17 -32.90
CA GLY A 84 65.91 -8.94 -32.55
C GLY A 84 66.69 -10.24 -32.31
N LEU A 85 66.49 -11.23 -33.19
CA LEU A 85 67.02 -12.59 -33.06
C LEU A 85 68.56 -12.67 -33.03
N GLN A 86 69.04 -13.64 -32.27
CA GLN A 86 70.44 -14.06 -32.13
C GLN A 86 70.51 -15.58 -32.36
N ASP A 87 71.69 -16.09 -32.73
CA ASP A 87 71.94 -17.53 -32.94
C ASP A 87 70.93 -18.19 -33.91
N ILE A 88 70.69 -17.55 -35.06
CA ILE A 88 69.65 -17.98 -36.00
C ILE A 88 70.14 -19.21 -36.78
N CYS A 89 69.46 -20.34 -36.57
CA CYS A 89 69.72 -21.60 -37.25
C CYS A 89 68.53 -21.99 -38.14
N PHE A 90 68.83 -22.26 -39.42
CA PHE A 90 67.93 -22.84 -40.39
C PHE A 90 68.03 -24.37 -40.35
N GLU A 91 66.94 -25.04 -40.02
CA GLU A 91 66.88 -26.49 -39.92
C GLU A 91 65.96 -27.06 -41.01
N MET A 92 66.46 -28.01 -41.79
CA MET A 92 65.70 -28.65 -42.86
C MET A 92 65.68 -30.17 -42.66
N SER A 93 64.48 -30.73 -42.63
CA SER A 93 64.23 -32.16 -42.48
C SER A 93 63.12 -32.63 -43.41
N LYS A 94 62.76 -33.92 -43.35
CA LYS A 94 61.58 -34.42 -44.07
C LYS A 94 60.29 -33.71 -43.62
N GLU A 95 60.24 -33.19 -42.40
CA GLU A 95 59.06 -32.55 -41.82
C GLU A 95 58.84 -31.11 -42.32
N GLY A 96 59.87 -30.50 -42.93
CA GLY A 96 59.81 -29.17 -43.54
C GLY A 96 61.06 -28.32 -43.26
N LEU A 97 60.91 -27.01 -43.41
CA LEU A 97 61.92 -26.00 -43.08
C LEU A 97 61.54 -25.28 -41.79
N MET A 98 62.50 -25.16 -40.88
CA MET A 98 62.36 -24.52 -39.59
C MET A 98 63.46 -23.49 -39.35
N ILE A 99 63.17 -22.52 -38.49
CA ILE A 99 64.14 -21.55 -37.96
C ILE A 99 64.10 -21.69 -36.45
N SER A 100 65.24 -21.91 -35.81
CA SER A 100 65.37 -21.79 -34.35
C SER A 100 66.31 -20.63 -34.02
N ALA A 101 65.93 -19.78 -33.08
CA ALA A 101 66.74 -18.64 -32.68
C ALA A 101 66.44 -18.19 -31.24
N ASN A 102 67.27 -17.31 -30.71
CA ASN A 102 67.07 -16.66 -29.42
C ASN A 102 66.59 -15.21 -29.64
N ALA A 103 65.40 -14.85 -29.18
CA ALA A 103 64.91 -13.47 -29.22
C ALA A 103 65.38 -12.68 -27.97
N ASP A 104 65.77 -11.43 -28.18
CA ASP A 104 66.34 -10.53 -27.16
C ASP A 104 65.23 -9.91 -26.29
N THR A 105 65.24 -10.19 -24.98
CA THR A 105 64.17 -9.73 -24.08
C THR A 105 64.23 -8.25 -23.76
N GLU A 106 65.35 -7.56 -24.01
CA GLU A 106 65.54 -6.13 -23.69
C GLU A 106 65.24 -5.18 -24.87
N LYS A 107 64.91 -5.72 -26.05
CA LYS A 107 64.52 -4.93 -27.23
C LYS A 107 63.00 -4.79 -27.34
N ASN A 108 62.42 -5.22 -28.46
CA ASN A 108 60.99 -5.07 -28.74
C ASN A 108 60.11 -5.98 -27.89
N LEU A 109 60.68 -6.91 -27.11
CA LEU A 109 59.96 -7.71 -26.11
C LEU A 109 60.00 -7.10 -24.70
N LYS A 110 60.74 -6.02 -24.47
CA LYS A 110 61.02 -5.48 -23.13
C LYS A 110 59.78 -5.21 -22.30
N ASN A 111 58.80 -4.50 -22.85
CA ASN A 111 57.57 -4.17 -22.13
C ASN A 111 56.76 -5.44 -21.79
N LEU A 112 56.75 -6.43 -22.69
CA LEU A 112 56.06 -7.71 -22.47
C LEU A 112 56.76 -8.53 -21.38
N CYS A 113 58.08 -8.70 -21.47
CA CYS A 113 58.87 -9.44 -20.50
C CYS A 113 58.83 -8.78 -19.12
N THR A 114 58.84 -7.44 -19.05
CA THR A 114 58.73 -6.71 -17.78
C THR A 114 57.37 -6.94 -17.12
N LEU A 115 56.28 -6.83 -17.89
CA LEU A 115 54.92 -7.08 -17.40
C LEU A 115 54.77 -8.52 -16.88
N LEU A 116 55.32 -9.49 -17.62
CA LEU A 116 55.28 -10.90 -17.26
C LEU A 116 56.35 -11.30 -16.23
N LYS A 117 57.22 -10.37 -15.81
CA LYS A 117 58.36 -10.60 -14.92
C LYS A 117 59.30 -11.72 -15.40
N VAL A 118 59.51 -11.80 -16.71
CA VAL A 118 60.50 -12.68 -17.34
C VAL A 118 61.88 -12.05 -17.19
N THR A 119 62.79 -12.74 -16.51
CA THR A 119 64.13 -12.21 -16.16
C THR A 119 65.26 -12.81 -17.00
N THR A 120 64.97 -13.78 -17.87
CA THR A 120 65.97 -14.34 -18.78
C THR A 120 66.36 -13.33 -19.86
N PRO A 121 67.64 -13.27 -20.26
CA PRO A 121 68.12 -12.28 -21.25
C PRO A 121 67.66 -12.58 -22.68
N THR A 122 67.30 -13.84 -22.96
CA THR A 122 66.75 -14.27 -24.24
C THR A 122 65.60 -15.26 -24.03
N VAL A 123 64.75 -15.41 -25.06
CA VAL A 123 63.69 -16.42 -25.13
C VAL A 123 63.84 -17.22 -26.41
N GLY A 124 63.75 -18.55 -26.31
CA GLY A 124 63.86 -19.44 -27.46
C GLY A 124 62.62 -19.32 -28.34
N ILE A 125 62.83 -19.18 -29.65
CA ILE A 125 61.77 -19.16 -30.65
C ILE A 125 62.03 -20.21 -31.73
N GLN A 126 60.93 -20.72 -32.28
CA GLN A 126 60.91 -21.62 -33.42
C GLN A 126 59.92 -21.08 -34.45
N ALA A 127 60.27 -21.12 -35.73
CA ALA A 127 59.37 -20.76 -36.82
C ALA A 127 59.37 -21.85 -37.90
N LYS A 128 58.19 -22.34 -38.27
CA LYS A 128 57.99 -23.25 -39.39
C LYS A 128 57.68 -22.46 -40.65
N ILE A 129 58.41 -22.74 -41.72
CA ILE A 129 58.29 -22.04 -43.01
C ILE A 129 57.69 -23.01 -44.04
N GLY A 130 56.73 -22.52 -44.83
CA GLY A 130 56.17 -23.24 -45.97
C GLY A 130 56.00 -22.31 -47.17
N MET A 131 55.47 -22.82 -48.29
CA MET A 131 55.18 -21.99 -49.47
C MET A 131 54.15 -20.91 -49.17
N GLY A 132 54.63 -19.69 -48.90
CA GLY A 132 53.83 -18.51 -48.57
C GLY A 132 53.28 -18.50 -47.14
N THR A 133 53.67 -19.45 -46.29
CA THR A 133 53.17 -19.60 -44.92
C THR A 133 54.29 -19.52 -43.89
N PHE A 134 53.95 -19.03 -42.71
CA PHE A 134 54.84 -18.89 -41.56
C PHE A 134 54.05 -19.11 -40.28
N GLU A 135 54.59 -19.92 -39.37
CA GLU A 135 54.06 -20.16 -38.03
C GLU A 135 55.21 -20.08 -37.02
N LEU A 136 55.16 -19.08 -36.14
CA LEU A 136 56.07 -18.90 -35.02
C LEU A 136 55.45 -19.52 -33.77
N SER A 137 56.29 -20.17 -32.96
CA SER A 137 56.02 -20.52 -31.57
C SER A 137 57.23 -20.18 -30.71
N GLY A 138 57.01 -19.78 -29.47
CA GLY A 138 58.10 -19.57 -28.52
C GLY A 138 57.59 -19.68 -27.10
N ASP A 139 58.48 -19.99 -26.18
CA ASP A 139 58.16 -20.12 -24.77
C ASP A 139 58.81 -18.96 -24.01
N LEU A 140 57.99 -18.14 -23.35
CA LEU A 140 58.47 -16.97 -22.60
C LEU A 140 58.90 -17.34 -21.20
N ALA A 141 58.15 -18.20 -20.52
CA ALA A 141 58.44 -18.60 -19.15
C ALA A 141 57.73 -19.91 -18.79
N PHE A 142 58.43 -20.73 -18.01
CA PHE A 142 57.88 -21.87 -17.27
C PHE A 142 58.47 -21.88 -15.86
N SER A 143 57.63 -22.05 -14.86
CA SER A 143 58.05 -22.13 -13.47
C SER A 143 57.31 -23.22 -12.72
N LYS A 144 57.97 -23.83 -11.73
CA LYS A 144 57.33 -24.76 -10.79
C LYS A 144 56.38 -24.03 -9.84
N GLU A 145 56.70 -22.78 -9.51
CA GLU A 145 55.88 -21.88 -8.69
C GLU A 145 55.24 -20.79 -9.56
N PRO A 146 54.00 -20.36 -9.31
CA PRO A 146 53.33 -19.39 -10.15
C PRO A 146 54.00 -18.01 -10.06
N ILE A 147 54.26 -17.40 -11.21
CA ILE A 147 54.83 -16.05 -11.32
C ILE A 147 53.70 -15.04 -11.06
N LYS A 148 53.77 -14.35 -9.92
CA LYS A 148 52.77 -13.33 -9.54
C LYS A 148 53.06 -11.99 -10.22
N ILE A 149 52.19 -11.56 -11.13
CA ILE A 149 52.33 -10.31 -11.90
C ILE A 149 51.58 -9.13 -11.27
N LEU A 150 50.53 -9.39 -10.48
CA LEU A 150 49.80 -8.37 -9.72
C LEU A 150 49.53 -8.86 -8.30
N GLU A 151 49.69 -7.97 -7.33
CA GLU A 151 49.27 -8.14 -5.93
C GLU A 151 48.71 -6.81 -5.43
N VAL A 152 47.47 -6.83 -4.97
CA VAL A 152 46.79 -5.67 -4.39
C VAL A 152 46.55 -5.98 -2.92
N GLU A 153 47.43 -5.47 -2.03
CA GLU A 153 47.40 -5.80 -0.61
C GLU A 153 46.04 -5.53 0.05
N LYS A 154 45.41 -4.39 -0.28
CA LYS A 154 44.16 -3.95 0.35
C LYS A 154 42.97 -4.88 0.06
N SER A 155 42.88 -5.46 -1.14
CA SER A 155 41.79 -6.37 -1.52
C SER A 155 42.21 -7.84 -1.44
N GLY A 156 43.51 -8.14 -1.36
CA GLY A 156 44.06 -9.48 -1.50
C GLY A 156 44.01 -10.03 -2.93
N THR A 157 43.77 -9.16 -3.93
CA THR A 157 43.70 -9.56 -5.34
C THR A 157 45.07 -10.00 -5.84
N THR A 158 45.17 -11.15 -6.49
CA THR A 158 46.41 -11.59 -7.14
C THR A 158 46.17 -12.14 -8.55
N LEU A 159 47.08 -11.84 -9.47
CA LEU A 159 47.14 -12.44 -10.81
C LEU A 159 48.50 -13.12 -10.93
N SER A 160 48.47 -14.43 -11.21
CA SER A 160 49.68 -15.24 -11.38
C SER A 160 49.56 -16.16 -12.59
N TYR A 161 50.67 -16.67 -13.11
CA TYR A 161 50.68 -17.65 -14.20
C TYR A 161 51.83 -18.65 -14.06
N TYR A 162 51.69 -19.86 -14.61
CA TYR A 162 52.75 -20.88 -14.63
C TYR A 162 53.54 -20.90 -15.94
N SER A 163 52.85 -20.67 -17.04
CA SER A 163 53.40 -20.78 -18.40
C SER A 163 52.91 -19.65 -19.28
N ALA A 164 53.81 -19.11 -20.09
CA ALA A 164 53.51 -18.11 -21.11
C ALA A 164 54.06 -18.55 -22.47
N GLY A 165 53.16 -18.66 -23.45
CA GLY A 165 53.49 -19.02 -24.82
C GLY A 165 53.36 -17.83 -25.77
N LEU A 166 54.21 -17.79 -26.78
CA LEU A 166 54.18 -16.89 -27.93
C LEU A 166 53.81 -17.65 -29.19
N GLY A 167 53.04 -17.00 -30.05
CA GLY A 167 52.82 -17.46 -31.40
C GLY A 167 52.59 -16.33 -32.39
N ALA A 168 52.84 -16.59 -33.67
CA ALA A 168 52.48 -15.69 -34.76
C ALA A 168 52.24 -16.50 -36.02
N ALA A 169 51.34 -16.04 -36.89
CA ALA A 169 51.10 -16.66 -38.18
C ALA A 169 51.20 -15.61 -39.30
N TYR A 170 51.51 -16.03 -40.52
CA TYR A 170 51.64 -15.12 -41.65
C TYR A 170 50.35 -14.34 -41.92
N GLN A 171 50.40 -13.01 -41.72
CA GLN A 171 49.40 -12.07 -42.21
C GLN A 171 50.11 -10.86 -42.82
N LYS A 172 49.80 -10.54 -44.08
CA LYS A 172 50.45 -9.47 -44.83
C LYS A 172 50.25 -8.13 -44.12
N GLY A 173 51.33 -7.56 -43.56
CA GLY A 173 51.34 -6.27 -42.86
C GLY A 173 51.02 -6.31 -41.36
N SER A 174 50.93 -7.50 -40.73
CA SER A 174 50.70 -7.65 -39.29
C SER A 174 52.01 -7.90 -38.53
N PHE A 175 52.21 -7.19 -37.41
CA PHE A 175 53.36 -7.30 -36.50
C PHE A 175 52.95 -7.80 -35.11
N ILE A 176 51.78 -8.44 -35.01
CA ILE A 176 51.16 -8.79 -33.74
C ILE A 176 51.56 -10.21 -33.35
N LEU A 177 52.24 -10.36 -32.21
CA LEU A 177 52.44 -11.64 -31.54
C LEU A 177 51.20 -12.00 -30.72
N THR A 178 50.76 -13.24 -30.81
CA THR A 178 49.75 -13.78 -29.90
C THR A 178 50.44 -14.35 -28.66
N VAL A 179 50.11 -13.82 -27.50
CA VAL A 179 50.56 -14.31 -26.20
C VAL A 179 49.42 -15.09 -25.56
N SER A 180 49.70 -16.31 -25.10
CA SER A 180 48.73 -17.16 -24.40
C SER A 180 49.24 -17.48 -22.99
N LEU A 181 48.39 -17.27 -21.99
CA LEU A 181 48.68 -17.47 -20.58
C LEU A 181 47.60 -18.35 -19.94
N ASN A 182 48.04 -19.32 -19.15
CA ASN A 182 47.18 -20.00 -18.18
C ASN A 182 47.36 -19.29 -16.83
N MET A 183 46.40 -18.43 -16.49
CA MET A 183 46.47 -17.59 -15.30
C MET A 183 45.65 -18.17 -14.16
N ILE A 184 46.16 -18.00 -12.95
CA ILE A 184 45.40 -18.09 -11.71
C ILE A 184 45.09 -16.67 -11.26
N VAL A 185 43.81 -16.37 -11.11
CA VAL A 185 43.32 -15.09 -10.62
C VAL A 185 42.61 -15.34 -9.30
N LYS A 186 43.06 -14.67 -8.24
CA LYS A 186 42.34 -14.59 -6.97
C LYS A 186 41.74 -13.19 -6.85
N PRO A 187 40.42 -13.01 -7.04
CA PRO A 187 39.82 -11.67 -7.10
C PRO A 187 39.88 -10.89 -5.78
N SER A 188 39.83 -11.55 -4.63
CA SER A 188 40.06 -10.96 -3.31
C SER A 188 40.61 -11.99 -2.32
N GLU A 189 41.02 -11.57 -1.13
CA GLU A 189 41.51 -12.48 -0.08
C GLU A 189 40.52 -13.60 0.29
N PHE A 190 39.21 -13.34 0.11
CA PHE A 190 38.12 -14.26 0.44
C PHE A 190 37.79 -15.24 -0.68
N ASP A 191 38.25 -14.97 -1.90
CA ASP A 191 37.86 -15.72 -3.08
C ASP A 191 38.70 -16.98 -3.30
N PRO A 192 38.14 -18.01 -3.96
CA PRO A 192 38.93 -19.11 -4.47
C PRO A 192 39.82 -18.67 -5.63
N ASP A 193 40.84 -19.47 -5.91
CA ASP A 193 41.66 -19.33 -7.11
C ASP A 193 40.82 -19.65 -8.36
N LEU A 194 40.79 -18.71 -9.30
CA LEU A 194 40.08 -18.84 -10.57
C LEU A 194 41.05 -19.15 -11.69
N ASN A 195 40.78 -20.24 -12.40
CA ASN A 195 41.57 -20.62 -13.57
C ASN A 195 41.05 -19.85 -14.79
N MET A 196 41.96 -19.10 -15.42
CA MET A 196 41.67 -18.23 -16.55
C MET A 196 42.58 -18.57 -17.72
N ASN A 197 42.02 -18.67 -18.92
CA ASN A 197 42.78 -18.69 -20.15
C ASN A 197 42.81 -17.28 -20.72
N TYR A 198 43.99 -16.65 -20.72
CA TYR A 198 44.18 -15.27 -21.18
C TYR A 198 44.95 -15.27 -22.50
N GLN A 199 44.41 -14.60 -23.52
CA GLN A 199 45.05 -14.48 -24.82
C GLN A 199 45.04 -13.03 -25.28
N PHE A 200 46.19 -12.53 -25.73
CA PHE A 200 46.31 -11.16 -26.23
C PHE A 200 47.28 -11.03 -27.39
N GLY A 201 47.01 -10.06 -28.25
CA GLY A 201 47.95 -9.56 -29.24
C GLY A 201 48.92 -8.56 -28.61
N TYR A 202 50.21 -8.69 -28.93
CA TYR A 202 51.28 -7.76 -28.62
C TYR A 202 51.87 -7.22 -29.92
N ASP A 203 51.74 -5.92 -30.16
CA ASP A 203 52.33 -5.24 -31.32
C ASP A 203 53.83 -5.02 -31.05
N LEU A 204 54.72 -5.65 -31.81
CA LEU A 204 56.17 -5.56 -31.60
C LEU A 204 56.73 -4.15 -31.78
N VAL A 205 56.08 -3.30 -32.58
CA VAL A 205 56.56 -1.96 -32.91
C VAL A 205 55.95 -0.93 -31.97
N LYS A 206 54.63 -0.97 -31.79
CA LYS A 206 53.91 -0.03 -30.91
C LYS A 206 53.99 -0.43 -29.44
N GLN A 207 54.35 -1.67 -29.16
CA GLN A 207 54.42 -2.28 -27.83
C GLN A 207 53.09 -2.16 -27.05
N THR A 208 51.98 -2.30 -27.78
CA THR A 208 50.61 -2.25 -27.23
C THR A 208 50.04 -3.66 -27.04
N ILE A 209 49.23 -3.84 -26.00
CA ILE A 209 48.56 -5.11 -25.66
C ILE A 209 47.05 -4.99 -25.92
N MET A 210 46.46 -5.99 -26.57
CA MET A 210 45.01 -6.11 -26.75
C MET A 210 44.59 -7.56 -26.56
N GLY A 211 43.72 -7.85 -25.59
CA GLY A 211 43.29 -9.22 -25.39
C GLY A 211 42.08 -9.40 -24.50
N SER A 212 41.71 -10.66 -24.39
CA SER A 212 40.55 -11.12 -23.63
C SER A 212 40.92 -12.38 -22.87
N ALA A 213 40.29 -12.59 -21.72
CA ALA A 213 40.38 -13.85 -21.00
C ALA A 213 39.02 -14.51 -20.82
N SER A 214 39.05 -15.82 -20.69
CA SER A 214 37.90 -16.65 -20.36
C SER A 214 38.13 -17.39 -19.05
N MET A 215 37.14 -17.32 -18.16
CA MET A 215 37.10 -18.03 -16.89
C MET A 215 36.68 -19.48 -17.12
N MET A 216 37.54 -20.40 -16.67
CA MET A 216 37.37 -21.85 -16.84
C MET A 216 36.80 -22.52 -15.58
N SER A 217 36.85 -21.84 -14.43
CA SER A 217 36.29 -22.30 -13.15
C SER A 217 34.90 -21.72 -12.86
N THR A 218 34.23 -22.32 -11.89
CA THR A 218 33.06 -21.70 -11.24
C THR A 218 33.57 -20.90 -10.05
N TRP A 219 33.09 -19.67 -9.91
CA TRP A 219 33.42 -18.80 -8.80
C TRP A 219 32.29 -18.86 -7.77
N THR A 220 32.51 -19.67 -6.74
CA THR A 220 31.63 -19.85 -5.58
C THR A 220 32.02 -18.85 -4.48
N ASP A 221 31.04 -18.32 -3.76
CA ASP A 221 31.25 -17.33 -2.69
C ASP A 221 32.02 -16.06 -3.15
N PRO A 222 31.57 -15.38 -4.22
CA PRO A 222 32.30 -14.22 -4.72
C PRO A 222 32.38 -13.11 -3.67
N PHE A 223 33.59 -12.66 -3.40
CA PHE A 223 33.94 -11.65 -2.41
C PHE A 223 33.55 -11.98 -0.96
N GLY A 224 33.47 -13.28 -0.62
CA GLY A 224 33.08 -13.71 0.72
C GLY A 224 31.63 -13.36 1.08
N MET A 225 30.76 -13.29 0.08
CA MET A 225 29.32 -13.03 0.21
C MET A 225 28.59 -13.98 1.16
N ASP A 226 29.04 -15.22 1.34
CA ASP A 226 28.50 -16.21 2.26
C ASP A 226 28.66 -15.79 3.74
N ARG A 227 29.42 -14.73 4.03
CA ARG A 227 29.46 -14.08 5.36
C ARG A 227 28.25 -13.21 5.64
N PHE A 228 27.58 -12.76 4.58
CA PHE A 228 26.47 -11.83 4.60
C PHE A 228 25.15 -12.49 4.23
N PHE A 229 25.21 -13.51 3.37
CA PHE A 229 24.07 -14.25 2.83
C PHE A 229 24.21 -15.75 3.15
N ASN A 230 23.15 -16.52 2.92
CA ASN A 230 23.17 -17.97 3.04
C ASN A 230 24.15 -18.59 2.02
N LYS A 231 24.80 -19.69 2.39
CA LYS A 231 25.85 -20.32 1.58
C LYS A 231 25.40 -20.68 0.16
N ASN A 232 26.30 -20.51 -0.80
CA ASN A 232 26.07 -20.82 -2.23
C ASN A 232 24.87 -20.09 -2.84
N SER A 233 24.46 -18.97 -2.24
CA SER A 233 23.37 -18.14 -2.75
C SER A 233 23.78 -17.34 -3.99
N VAL A 234 25.08 -17.11 -4.16
CA VAL A 234 25.64 -16.38 -5.30
C VAL A 234 26.73 -17.23 -5.94
N ILE A 235 26.59 -17.49 -7.23
CA ILE A 235 27.52 -18.32 -8.01
C ILE A 235 27.75 -17.68 -9.37
N PHE A 236 29.01 -17.44 -9.72
CA PHE A 236 29.40 -16.90 -11.03
C PHE A 236 30.03 -17.99 -11.90
N SER A 237 29.63 -18.05 -13.16
CA SER A 237 30.19 -18.99 -14.14
C SER A 237 30.25 -18.35 -15.52
N LYS A 238 31.14 -18.84 -16.39
CA LYS A 238 31.35 -18.32 -17.75
C LYS A 238 31.60 -16.81 -17.77
N GLY A 239 32.70 -16.40 -17.13
CA GLY A 239 33.14 -15.02 -17.11
C GLY A 239 34.13 -14.73 -18.22
N ALA A 240 33.95 -13.63 -18.94
CA ALA A 240 35.03 -13.02 -19.70
C ALA A 240 35.71 -11.99 -18.81
N SER A 241 37.03 -11.84 -18.87
CA SER A 241 37.73 -10.76 -18.16
C SER A 241 38.48 -9.85 -19.10
N ALA A 242 38.51 -8.56 -18.78
CA ALA A 242 39.29 -7.55 -19.46
C ALA A 242 40.39 -7.02 -18.53
N LEU A 243 41.58 -6.83 -19.08
CA LEU A 243 42.74 -6.28 -18.39
C LEU A 243 43.18 -5.01 -19.12
N ALA A 244 43.25 -3.89 -18.40
CA ALA A 244 43.82 -2.66 -18.92
C ALA A 244 45.27 -2.52 -18.43
N VAL A 245 46.21 -2.39 -19.37
CA VAL A 245 47.63 -2.18 -19.07
C VAL A 245 47.99 -0.74 -19.37
N ASN A 246 48.54 -0.04 -18.39
CA ASN A 246 49.17 1.26 -18.57
C ASN A 246 50.55 1.04 -19.19
N ILE A 247 50.67 1.31 -20.49
CA ILE A 247 51.88 1.00 -21.27
C ILE A 247 53.11 1.79 -20.78
N PRO A 248 53.04 3.12 -20.54
CA PRO A 248 54.17 3.86 -19.97
C PRO A 248 54.64 3.36 -18.59
N ALA A 249 53.70 2.96 -17.73
CA ALA A 249 54.01 2.51 -16.37
C ALA A 249 54.23 0.99 -16.27
N GLN A 250 54.03 0.25 -17.37
CA GLN A 250 54.10 -1.22 -17.44
C GLN A 250 53.31 -1.90 -16.31
N SER A 251 52.18 -1.31 -15.93
CA SER A 251 51.37 -1.75 -14.79
C SER A 251 49.93 -2.01 -15.20
N ILE A 252 49.25 -2.85 -14.43
CA ILE A 252 47.83 -3.15 -14.64
C ILE A 252 47.03 -2.05 -13.95
N SER A 253 46.29 -1.25 -14.73
CA SER A 253 45.54 -0.10 -14.20
C SER A 253 44.09 -0.45 -13.84
N GLN A 254 43.50 -1.46 -14.48
CA GLN A 254 42.14 -1.93 -14.16
C GLN A 254 41.99 -3.40 -14.57
N PHE A 255 41.21 -4.15 -13.80
CA PHE A 255 40.82 -5.51 -14.16
C PHE A 255 39.36 -5.76 -13.76
N GLY A 256 38.62 -6.48 -14.59
CA GLY A 256 37.21 -6.74 -14.33
C GLY A 256 36.69 -7.96 -15.05
N PHE A 257 35.52 -8.44 -14.63
CA PHE A 257 34.83 -9.59 -15.20
C PHE A 257 33.47 -9.18 -15.76
N ALA A 258 33.15 -9.62 -16.96
CA ALA A 258 31.80 -9.72 -17.48
C ALA A 258 31.35 -11.18 -17.30
N ILE A 259 30.53 -11.43 -16.29
CA ILE A 259 29.98 -12.75 -15.95
C ILE A 259 28.69 -12.95 -16.75
N GLU A 260 28.71 -13.89 -17.70
CA GLU A 260 27.55 -14.20 -18.54
C GLU A 260 26.46 -14.94 -17.75
N ARG A 261 26.84 -15.76 -16.76
CA ARG A 261 25.91 -16.52 -15.92
C ARG A 261 26.21 -16.29 -14.45
N ALA A 262 25.67 -15.20 -13.91
CA ALA A 262 25.68 -14.93 -12.49
C ALA A 262 24.33 -15.30 -11.88
N LYS A 263 24.32 -16.32 -11.03
CA LYS A 263 23.11 -16.73 -10.31
C LYS A 263 23.10 -16.07 -8.95
N TYR A 264 22.10 -15.24 -8.68
CA TYR A 264 21.81 -14.65 -7.38
C TYR A 264 20.49 -15.20 -6.88
N PHE A 265 20.51 -15.90 -5.75
CA PHE A 265 19.31 -16.43 -5.10
C PHE A 265 18.41 -17.24 -6.05
N ASP A 266 19.02 -18.06 -6.90
CA ASP A 266 18.41 -18.85 -8.01
C ASP A 266 17.97 -18.10 -9.26
N VAL A 267 18.15 -16.79 -9.33
CA VAL A 267 17.79 -15.99 -10.50
C VAL A 267 19.05 -15.56 -11.26
N ASP A 268 18.99 -15.65 -12.59
CA ASP A 268 20.12 -15.34 -13.47
C ASP A 268 20.19 -13.83 -13.79
N PHE A 269 21.38 -13.27 -13.61
CA PHE A 269 21.76 -11.91 -13.95
C PHE A 269 22.99 -11.94 -14.86
N GLY A 270 23.08 -10.99 -15.78
CA GLY A 270 24.35 -10.61 -16.41
C GLY A 270 25.08 -9.66 -15.48
N THR A 271 26.30 -10.02 -15.04
CA THR A 271 27.01 -9.25 -14.01
C THR A 271 28.33 -8.71 -14.50
N PHE A 272 28.56 -7.43 -14.24
CA PHE A 272 29.87 -6.81 -14.37
C PHE A 272 30.51 -6.64 -13.00
N VAL A 273 31.78 -7.01 -12.92
CA VAL A 273 32.64 -6.91 -11.74
C VAL A 273 33.80 -6.00 -12.10
N SER A 274 34.04 -4.99 -11.28
CA SER A 274 35.17 -4.07 -11.40
C SER A 274 36.06 -4.20 -10.18
N ILE A 275 37.37 -4.28 -10.42
CA ILE A 275 38.40 -4.28 -9.38
C ILE A 275 39.36 -3.14 -9.73
N SER A 276 39.53 -2.17 -8.83
CA SER A 276 40.55 -1.12 -8.94
C SER A 276 41.83 -1.58 -8.23
N PRO A 277 42.92 -1.89 -8.97
CA PRO A 277 44.18 -2.29 -8.35
C PRO A 277 44.84 -1.18 -7.54
N LEU A 278 44.60 0.09 -7.89
CA LEU A 278 45.17 1.25 -7.21
C LEU A 278 44.47 1.51 -5.88
N ASP A 279 43.15 1.47 -5.87
CA ASP A 279 42.34 1.86 -4.71
C ASP A 279 41.96 0.65 -3.85
N GLY A 280 42.18 -0.57 -4.33
CA GLY A 280 41.76 -1.82 -3.68
C GLY A 280 40.24 -1.93 -3.55
N GLU A 281 39.50 -1.23 -4.40
CA GLU A 281 38.04 -1.20 -4.40
C GLU A 281 37.47 -2.31 -5.27
N VAL A 282 36.39 -2.93 -4.78
CA VAL A 282 35.66 -3.98 -5.47
C VAL A 282 34.20 -3.57 -5.54
N ALA A 283 33.64 -3.63 -6.74
CA ALA A 283 32.25 -3.28 -6.98
C ALA A 283 31.65 -4.16 -8.07
N LEU A 284 30.39 -4.54 -7.93
CA LEU A 284 29.67 -5.31 -8.94
C LEU A 284 28.27 -4.76 -9.19
N ARG A 285 27.84 -4.97 -10.44
CA ARG A 285 26.50 -4.62 -10.92
C ARG A 285 25.97 -5.78 -11.77
N GLY A 286 24.94 -6.44 -11.28
CA GLY A 286 24.15 -7.42 -12.00
C GLY A 286 22.90 -6.78 -12.58
N ARG A 287 22.52 -7.11 -13.81
CA ARG A 287 21.23 -6.76 -14.40
C ARG A 287 20.46 -8.03 -14.74
N SER A 288 19.18 -8.08 -14.39
CA SER A 288 18.36 -9.28 -14.62
C SER A 288 18.24 -9.57 -16.11
N ASN A 289 18.33 -10.84 -16.48
CA ASN A 289 18.20 -11.28 -17.87
C ASN A 289 16.74 -11.37 -18.33
N SER A 290 15.81 -11.41 -17.38
CA SER A 290 14.37 -11.43 -17.59
C SER A 290 13.67 -10.53 -16.57
N LYS A 291 12.36 -10.36 -16.78
CA LYS A 291 11.49 -9.81 -15.74
C LYS A 291 11.45 -10.74 -14.53
N ILE A 292 11.19 -10.18 -13.35
CA ILE A 292 11.09 -10.92 -12.09
C ILE A 292 9.72 -10.61 -11.48
N SER A 293 8.93 -11.64 -11.19
CA SER A 293 7.62 -11.44 -10.56
C SER A 293 7.77 -10.95 -9.11
N LEU A 294 6.87 -10.09 -8.64
CA LEU A 294 6.96 -9.51 -7.30
C LEU A 294 6.87 -10.57 -6.18
N ASP A 295 6.14 -11.67 -6.39
CA ASP A 295 6.08 -12.79 -5.44
C ASP A 295 7.40 -13.60 -5.38
N GLN A 296 8.21 -13.56 -6.44
CA GLN A 296 9.53 -14.21 -6.44
C GLN A 296 10.56 -13.45 -5.62
N ILE A 297 10.40 -12.13 -5.42
CA ILE A 297 11.37 -11.30 -4.68
C ILE A 297 11.46 -11.72 -3.20
N PRO A 298 10.35 -11.90 -2.46
CA PRO A 298 10.38 -12.50 -1.13
C PRO A 298 11.12 -13.85 -1.10
N GLU A 299 10.88 -14.73 -2.07
CA GLU A 299 11.54 -16.04 -2.12
C GLU A 299 13.05 -15.93 -2.37
N MET A 300 13.47 -15.04 -3.27
CA MET A 300 14.88 -14.73 -3.51
C MET A 300 15.55 -14.21 -2.23
N LEU A 301 14.94 -13.21 -1.58
CA LEU A 301 15.52 -12.58 -0.39
C LEU A 301 15.43 -13.51 0.84
N LYS A 302 14.43 -14.38 0.92
CA LYS A 302 14.36 -15.46 1.91
C LYS A 302 15.47 -16.47 1.69
N LYS A 303 15.73 -16.88 0.44
CA LYS A 303 16.85 -17.77 0.13
C LYS A 303 18.19 -17.14 0.44
N GLY A 304 18.37 -15.85 0.14
CA GLY A 304 19.61 -15.12 0.38
C GLY A 304 19.87 -14.79 1.85
N PHE A 305 18.85 -14.34 2.58
CA PHE A 305 19.03 -13.73 3.91
C PHE A 305 18.26 -14.42 5.03
N SER A 306 17.48 -15.46 4.72
CA SER A 306 16.51 -16.07 5.64
C SER A 306 15.45 -15.07 6.13
N LEU A 307 15.13 -14.07 5.30
CA LEU A 307 14.10 -13.07 5.60
C LEU A 307 12.70 -13.64 5.43
N ASP A 308 11.86 -13.40 6.42
CA ASP A 308 10.42 -13.65 6.35
C ASP A 308 9.69 -12.36 5.96
N PHE A 309 8.88 -12.45 4.90
CA PHE A 309 8.11 -11.35 4.36
C PHE A 309 6.63 -11.47 4.75
N PRO A 310 5.91 -10.33 4.88
CA PRO A 310 4.47 -10.36 4.99
C PRO A 310 3.86 -10.84 3.67
N ASN A 311 2.72 -11.54 3.73
CA ASN A 311 2.03 -12.06 2.55
C ASN A 311 1.27 -10.96 1.79
N VAL A 312 2.02 -10.05 1.15
CA VAL A 312 1.49 -8.86 0.48
C VAL A 312 1.95 -8.73 -0.98
N PHE A 313 2.79 -9.64 -1.48
CA PHE A 313 3.42 -9.56 -2.79
C PHE A 313 2.63 -10.38 -3.83
N PRO A 314 1.97 -9.75 -4.82
CA PRO A 314 1.15 -10.46 -5.79
C PRO A 314 1.98 -11.01 -6.94
N PRO A 315 1.59 -12.15 -7.55
CA PRO A 315 2.27 -12.71 -8.72
C PRO A 315 1.94 -11.97 -10.04
N ASP A 316 0.91 -11.12 -10.06
CA ASP A 316 0.43 -10.46 -11.28
C ASP A 316 1.26 -9.24 -11.70
N TYR A 317 2.27 -8.87 -10.92
CA TYR A 317 3.11 -7.70 -11.17
C TYR A 317 4.59 -8.11 -11.18
N GLU A 318 5.37 -7.43 -12.00
CA GLU A 318 6.76 -7.79 -12.27
C GLU A 318 7.67 -6.56 -12.22
N LEU A 319 8.95 -6.79 -11.91
CA LEU A 319 10.03 -5.88 -12.24
C LEU A 319 10.37 -6.02 -13.72
N ASP A 320 10.18 -4.95 -14.48
CA ASP A 320 10.57 -4.85 -15.89
C ASP A 320 12.09 -4.87 -16.06
N SER A 321 12.81 -4.36 -15.05
CA SER A 321 14.24 -4.50 -14.92
C SER A 321 14.63 -4.51 -13.45
N ALA A 322 15.50 -5.44 -13.06
CA ALA A 322 16.11 -5.47 -11.74
C ALA A 322 17.63 -5.35 -11.86
N GLU A 323 18.24 -4.65 -10.90
CA GLU A 323 19.68 -4.55 -10.75
C GLU A 323 20.10 -4.97 -9.34
N ILE A 324 21.15 -5.79 -9.27
CA ILE A 324 21.87 -6.09 -8.05
C ILE A 324 23.12 -5.23 -8.02
N LYS A 325 23.35 -4.54 -6.92
CA LYS A 325 24.56 -3.75 -6.68
C LYS A 325 25.20 -4.26 -5.40
N PHE A 326 26.50 -4.48 -5.42
CA PHE A 326 27.22 -4.86 -4.22
C PHE A 326 28.63 -4.26 -4.22
N ALA A 327 29.00 -3.70 -3.07
CA ALA A 327 30.34 -3.21 -2.81
C ALA A 327 30.69 -3.50 -1.34
N PRO A 328 31.64 -4.39 -1.03
CA PRO A 328 32.01 -4.70 0.36
C PRO A 328 32.80 -3.55 1.01
N THR A 329 33.51 -2.74 0.22
CA THR A 329 34.36 -1.63 0.67
C THR A 329 33.93 -0.26 0.12
N GLY A 330 32.85 -0.21 -0.66
CA GLY A 330 32.61 0.88 -1.61
C GLY A 330 33.45 0.72 -2.89
N GLY A 331 33.04 1.37 -3.98
CA GLY A 331 33.80 1.40 -5.23
C GLY A 331 33.00 1.82 -6.46
N THR A 332 33.61 1.71 -7.64
CA THR A 332 32.99 2.12 -8.92
C THR A 332 32.88 0.98 -9.95
N VAL A 333 31.78 0.96 -10.71
CA VAL A 333 31.58 0.06 -11.87
C VAL A 333 31.21 0.91 -13.10
N GLY A 334 32.15 1.06 -14.04
CA GLY A 334 32.00 2.06 -15.11
C GLY A 334 31.92 3.47 -14.49
N ASP A 335 30.90 4.25 -14.88
CA ASP A 335 30.66 5.58 -14.31
C ASP A 335 29.81 5.57 -13.02
N LEU A 336 29.44 4.38 -12.50
CA LEU A 336 28.55 4.25 -11.35
C LEU A 336 29.34 4.08 -10.04
N GLU A 337 29.19 5.01 -9.11
CA GLU A 337 29.71 4.92 -7.74
C GLU A 337 28.73 4.12 -6.84
N LEU A 338 29.26 3.16 -6.08
CA LEU A 338 28.51 2.30 -5.17
C LEU A 338 28.95 2.53 -3.72
N THR A 339 28.00 2.86 -2.88
CA THR A 339 28.19 2.85 -1.42
C THR A 339 28.34 1.42 -0.92
N LYS A 340 29.07 1.25 0.19
CA LYS A 340 29.22 -0.04 0.85
C LYS A 340 27.84 -0.66 1.17
N GLY A 341 27.60 -1.90 0.75
CA GLY A 341 26.29 -2.53 0.91
C GLY A 341 25.93 -3.57 -0.15
N PHE A 342 24.75 -4.15 0.03
CA PHE A 342 24.00 -4.86 -1.00
C PHE A 342 22.72 -4.09 -1.31
N ALA A 343 22.39 -3.93 -2.59
CA ALA A 343 21.10 -3.41 -3.01
C ALA A 343 20.49 -4.27 -4.13
N LEU A 344 19.19 -4.52 -4.03
CA LEU A 344 18.35 -4.98 -5.13
C LEU A 344 17.40 -3.84 -5.46
N VAL A 345 17.55 -3.25 -6.64
CA VAL A 345 16.69 -2.16 -7.11
C VAL A 345 15.97 -2.59 -8.37
N GLY A 346 14.79 -2.05 -8.62
CA GLY A 346 14.08 -2.35 -9.85
C GLY A 346 12.95 -1.39 -10.13
N VAL A 347 12.47 -1.42 -11.37
CA VAL A 347 11.28 -0.68 -11.78
C VAL A 347 10.26 -1.64 -12.33
N GLY A 348 8.98 -1.31 -12.14
CA GLY A 348 7.87 -2.07 -12.70
C GLY A 348 6.60 -1.24 -12.71
N LYS A 349 5.48 -1.90 -13.01
CA LYS A 349 4.18 -1.26 -13.11
C LYS A 349 3.15 -1.92 -12.19
N PHE A 350 2.45 -1.11 -11.41
CA PHE A 350 1.37 -1.49 -10.54
C PHE A 350 0.09 -0.77 -10.97
N LYS A 351 -0.77 -1.49 -11.71
CA LYS A 351 -1.94 -0.91 -12.41
C LYS A 351 -1.51 0.26 -13.31
N GLU A 352 -2.01 1.47 -13.08
CA GLU A 352 -1.62 2.71 -13.78
C GLU A 352 -0.43 3.45 -13.15
N LEU A 353 0.11 2.97 -12.03
CA LEU A 353 1.27 3.57 -11.37
C LEU A 353 2.55 2.84 -11.77
N ASP A 354 3.62 3.59 -11.97
CA ASP A 354 4.97 3.03 -12.04
C ASP A 354 5.51 2.90 -10.62
N PHE A 355 6.31 1.88 -10.34
CA PHE A 355 6.95 1.72 -9.04
C PHE A 355 8.46 1.52 -9.17
N PHE A 356 9.19 2.03 -8.19
CA PHE A 356 10.61 1.80 -7.97
C PHE A 356 10.79 1.02 -6.66
N LEU A 357 11.36 -0.17 -6.77
CA LEU A 357 11.74 -1.03 -5.66
C LEU A 357 13.18 -0.72 -5.25
N ASP A 358 13.39 -0.61 -3.95
CA ASP A 358 14.68 -0.34 -3.31
C ASP A 358 14.84 -1.21 -2.06
N PHE A 359 15.50 -2.35 -2.23
CA PHE A 359 15.93 -3.19 -1.12
C PHE A 359 17.41 -2.93 -0.83
N ASN A 360 17.74 -2.53 0.40
CA ASN A 360 19.11 -2.29 0.84
C ASN A 360 19.45 -3.09 2.10
N PHE A 361 20.69 -3.57 2.14
CA PHE A 361 21.35 -4.14 3.30
C PHE A 361 22.72 -3.47 3.49
N ASP A 362 22.90 -2.78 4.62
CA ASP A 362 24.07 -1.95 4.91
C ASP A 362 25.29 -2.71 5.46
N LEU A 363 25.25 -4.05 5.45
CA LEU A 363 26.23 -4.98 6.01
C LEU A 363 26.39 -4.94 7.53
N GLU A 364 25.86 -3.91 8.21
CA GLU A 364 25.97 -3.75 9.66
C GLU A 364 24.80 -4.45 10.36
N ASN A 365 23.55 -3.98 10.21
CA ASN A 365 22.42 -4.56 10.97
C ASN A 365 21.02 -4.35 10.40
N GLU A 366 20.81 -3.56 9.34
CA GLU A 366 19.46 -3.16 8.93
C GLU A 366 19.11 -3.63 7.51
N PHE A 367 17.92 -4.22 7.39
CA PHE A 367 17.26 -4.49 6.11
C PHE A 367 16.19 -3.44 5.89
N ARG A 368 16.25 -2.76 4.75
CA ARG A 368 15.22 -1.79 4.33
C ARG A 368 14.67 -2.20 2.98
N TYR A 369 13.38 -2.43 2.90
CA TYR A 369 12.66 -2.71 1.66
C TYR A 369 11.64 -1.60 1.44
N LYS A 370 11.82 -0.79 0.39
CA LYS A 370 10.89 0.26 0.02
C LYS A 370 10.40 0.07 -1.41
N MET A 371 9.11 0.28 -1.63
CA MET A 371 8.56 0.44 -2.98
C MET A 371 7.90 1.80 -3.09
N HIS A 372 8.46 2.67 -3.92
CA HIS A 372 7.94 3.99 -4.20
C HIS A 372 7.06 3.96 -5.43
N PHE A 373 5.84 4.45 -5.34
CA PHE A 373 4.93 4.57 -6.48
C PHE A 373 5.00 5.97 -7.07
N THR A 374 4.83 6.09 -8.37
CA THR A 374 4.78 7.34 -9.13
C THR A 374 3.73 7.27 -10.22
N GLY A 375 3.12 8.39 -10.57
CA GLY A 375 2.05 8.47 -11.57
C GLY A 375 0.88 9.32 -11.09
N ASP A 376 -0.26 9.15 -11.74
CA ASP A 376 -1.50 9.86 -11.38
C ASP A 376 -2.21 9.14 -10.22
N TYR A 377 -1.83 9.49 -8.99
CA TYR A 377 -2.41 8.91 -7.78
C TYR A 377 -3.93 9.15 -7.68
N SER A 378 -4.41 10.32 -8.12
CA SER A 378 -5.83 10.66 -8.06
C SER A 378 -6.64 9.78 -9.01
N LYS A 379 -6.12 9.55 -10.22
CA LYS A 379 -6.70 8.59 -11.17
C LYS A 379 -6.68 7.17 -10.62
N PHE A 380 -5.57 6.73 -10.03
CA PHE A 380 -5.46 5.43 -9.37
C PHE A 380 -6.52 5.22 -8.30
N ILE A 381 -6.63 6.15 -7.35
CA ILE A 381 -7.63 6.07 -6.28
C ILE A 381 -9.04 6.14 -6.87
N TRP A 382 -9.28 7.02 -7.85
CA TRP A 382 -10.60 7.16 -8.45
C TRP A 382 -11.05 5.92 -9.22
N ASN A 383 -10.15 5.24 -9.93
CA ASN A 383 -10.46 4.04 -10.70
C ASN A 383 -10.91 2.87 -9.83
N GLU A 384 -10.31 2.69 -8.66
CA GLU A 384 -10.77 1.67 -7.72
C GLU A 384 -11.97 2.17 -6.90
N ALA A 385 -11.96 3.43 -6.44
CA ALA A 385 -13.07 3.98 -5.66
C ALA A 385 -14.37 4.04 -6.45
N HIS A 386 -14.35 4.23 -7.78
CA HIS A 386 -15.57 4.24 -8.58
C HIS A 386 -16.31 2.90 -8.59
N LYS A 387 -15.61 1.80 -8.28
CA LYS A 387 -16.16 0.44 -8.18
C LYS A 387 -16.96 0.26 -6.90
N ILE A 388 -16.74 1.12 -5.89
CA ILE A 388 -17.53 1.15 -4.66
C ILE A 388 -19.01 1.37 -5.03
N PRO A 389 -19.91 0.42 -4.71
CA PRO A 389 -21.33 0.53 -5.09
C PRO A 389 -22.00 1.81 -4.58
N ASN A 390 -21.51 2.32 -3.44
CA ASN A 390 -22.06 3.46 -2.73
C ASN A 390 -21.78 4.80 -3.44
N LYS A 391 -22.81 5.42 -4.02
CA LYS A 391 -22.73 6.73 -4.69
C LYS A 391 -22.27 7.86 -3.78
N THR A 392 -22.65 7.85 -2.50
CA THR A 392 -22.28 8.91 -1.55
C THR A 392 -20.81 8.83 -1.18
N ILE A 393 -20.29 7.63 -0.90
CA ILE A 393 -18.84 7.42 -0.66
C ILE A 393 -18.04 7.84 -1.90
N ARG A 394 -18.47 7.44 -3.11
CA ARG A 394 -17.83 7.87 -4.35
C ARG A 394 -17.79 9.39 -4.50
N ASN A 395 -18.90 10.07 -4.24
CA ASN A 395 -18.95 11.54 -4.30
C ASN A 395 -18.06 12.19 -3.23
N THR A 396 -18.02 11.65 -2.02
CA THR A 396 -17.15 12.14 -0.93
C THR A 396 -15.67 11.94 -1.26
N VAL A 397 -15.29 10.77 -1.79
CA VAL A 397 -13.91 10.51 -2.24
C VAL A 397 -13.56 11.44 -3.38
N LYS A 398 -14.44 11.63 -4.37
CA LYS A 398 -14.22 12.56 -5.47
C LYS A 398 -13.96 13.99 -4.96
N GLN A 399 -14.82 14.49 -4.09
CA GLN A 399 -14.65 15.81 -3.50
C GLN A 399 -13.32 15.91 -2.72
N ALA A 400 -12.98 14.88 -1.93
CA ALA A 400 -11.72 14.87 -1.21
C ALA A 400 -10.52 14.89 -2.16
N LEU A 401 -10.55 14.12 -3.24
CA LEU A 401 -9.50 14.10 -4.27
C LEU A 401 -9.38 15.43 -5.02
N ASP A 402 -10.47 16.17 -5.20
CA ASP A 402 -10.47 17.53 -5.78
C ASP A 402 -9.82 18.56 -4.82
N GLU A 403 -9.86 18.32 -3.51
CA GLU A 403 -9.36 19.23 -2.47
C GLU A 403 -7.93 18.93 -1.99
N ILE A 404 -7.38 17.74 -2.30
CA ILE A 404 -6.04 17.30 -1.86
C ILE A 404 -5.10 17.09 -3.04
N GLN A 405 -3.80 17.32 -2.81
CA GLN A 405 -2.75 16.96 -3.78
C GLN A 405 -1.86 15.87 -3.20
N ILE A 406 -2.02 14.63 -3.66
CA ILE A 406 -1.18 13.51 -3.25
C ILE A 406 0.24 13.72 -3.80
N GLN A 407 1.22 13.65 -2.89
CA GLN A 407 2.63 13.88 -3.18
C GLN A 407 3.39 12.57 -3.35
N LYS A 408 3.14 11.60 -2.46
CA LYS A 408 3.88 10.34 -2.40
C LYS A 408 2.98 9.21 -1.95
N MET A 409 3.18 8.04 -2.54
CA MET A 409 2.74 6.77 -1.98
C MET A 409 3.90 5.79 -1.98
N TYR A 410 4.07 5.06 -0.88
CA TYR A 410 5.15 4.08 -0.78
C TYR A 410 4.86 3.00 0.25
N LEU A 411 5.31 1.79 -0.05
CA LEU A 411 5.40 0.67 0.89
C LEU A 411 6.76 0.73 1.59
N ASP A 412 6.78 0.59 2.90
CA ASP A 412 7.98 0.62 3.74
C ASP A 412 7.98 -0.61 4.65
N LEU A 413 8.93 -1.52 4.46
CA LEU A 413 9.14 -2.69 5.32
C LEU A 413 10.57 -2.66 5.87
N ASP A 414 10.70 -2.82 7.18
CA ASP A 414 11.98 -2.82 7.88
C ASP A 414 12.16 -4.06 8.75
N ALA A 415 13.42 -4.52 8.85
CA ALA A 415 13.78 -5.59 9.75
C ALA A 415 15.21 -5.39 10.28
N GLN A 416 15.41 -5.71 11.55
CA GLN A 416 16.74 -5.87 12.11
C GLN A 416 17.30 -7.24 11.76
N LYS A 417 18.62 -7.33 11.55
CA LYS A 417 19.34 -8.59 11.28
C LYS A 417 19.11 -9.68 12.32
N LYS A 418 18.78 -9.29 13.57
CA LYS A 418 18.44 -10.24 14.65
C LYS A 418 17.02 -10.79 14.56
N ASN A 419 16.10 -10.07 13.91
CA ASN A 419 14.67 -10.39 13.90
C ASN A 419 14.21 -11.04 12.59
N LEU A 420 14.95 -10.89 11.49
CA LEU A 420 14.73 -11.52 10.16
C LEU A 420 13.29 -11.50 9.60
N SER A 421 12.33 -10.86 10.26
CA SER A 421 10.94 -10.75 9.86
C SER A 421 10.65 -9.30 9.53
N LEU A 422 10.31 -9.06 8.27
CA LEU A 422 9.91 -7.76 7.76
C LEU A 422 8.45 -7.52 8.12
N ASN A 423 8.18 -6.36 8.70
CA ASN A 423 6.84 -5.85 8.92
C ASN A 423 6.82 -4.38 8.52
N GLY A 424 5.65 -3.83 8.20
CA GLY A 424 5.60 -2.42 7.83
C GLY A 424 4.25 -1.92 7.35
N GLU A 425 4.26 -0.75 6.75
CA GLU A 425 3.07 0.03 6.43
C GLU A 425 3.08 0.50 4.97
N MET A 426 1.90 0.67 4.41
CA MET A 426 1.69 1.50 3.23
C MET A 426 1.45 2.94 3.69
N HIS A 427 2.11 3.88 3.04
CA HIS A 427 2.01 5.31 3.34
C HIS A 427 1.46 6.09 2.15
N CYS A 428 0.61 7.06 2.44
CA CYS A 428 0.16 8.07 1.49
C CYS A 428 0.34 9.47 2.10
N GLU A 429 1.06 10.33 1.41
CA GLU A 429 1.32 11.71 1.80
C GLU A 429 0.63 12.67 0.83
N PHE A 430 -0.10 13.65 1.35
CA PHE A 430 -0.84 14.62 0.55
C PHE A 430 -0.85 16.01 1.17
N LYS A 431 -0.98 17.05 0.35
CA LYS A 431 -1.19 18.42 0.81
C LYS A 431 -2.68 18.72 0.91
N TYR A 432 -3.08 19.32 2.02
CA TYR A 432 -4.40 19.91 2.22
C TYR A 432 -4.22 21.29 2.86
N GLN A 433 -4.80 22.34 2.26
CA GLN A 433 -4.63 23.73 2.70
C GLN A 433 -3.15 24.11 2.93
N ASN A 434 -2.27 23.73 1.99
CA ASN A 434 -0.82 23.93 2.05
C ASN A 434 -0.07 23.24 3.22
N LYS A 435 -0.72 22.34 3.97
CA LYS A 435 -0.06 21.53 5.00
C LYS A 435 0.11 20.10 4.53
N LEU A 436 1.31 19.54 4.72
CA LEU A 436 1.58 18.12 4.47
C LEU A 436 0.83 17.27 5.50
N GLN A 437 0.16 16.25 5.02
CA GLN A 437 -0.57 15.27 5.80
C GLN A 437 -0.06 13.89 5.42
N LYS A 438 0.06 13.01 6.40
CA LYS A 438 0.44 11.61 6.21
C LYS A 438 -0.67 10.70 6.74
N ILE A 439 -0.99 9.67 5.98
CA ILE A 439 -1.82 8.54 6.42
C ILE A 439 -1.00 7.25 6.23
N SER A 440 -1.11 6.36 7.21
CA SER A 440 -0.54 5.01 7.16
C SER A 440 -1.62 3.98 7.41
N PHE A 441 -1.41 2.80 6.83
CA PHE A 441 -2.21 1.59 7.05
C PHE A 441 -1.34 0.37 6.82
N GLU A 442 -1.87 -0.81 7.13
CA GLU A 442 -1.17 -2.09 7.01
C GLU A 442 -0.57 -2.27 5.60
N ALA A 443 0.62 -2.85 5.53
CA ALA A 443 1.28 -3.16 4.26
C ALA A 443 0.36 -3.96 3.34
N SER A 444 0.22 -3.50 2.08
CA SER A 444 -0.59 -4.17 1.07
C SER A 444 -0.12 -3.76 -0.33
N LEU A 445 -0.11 -4.69 -1.27
CA LEU A 445 -0.02 -4.44 -2.71
C LEU A 445 -1.29 -4.95 -3.42
N ASP A 446 -2.43 -4.82 -2.76
CA ASP A 446 -3.75 -5.00 -3.35
C ASP A 446 -4.38 -3.63 -3.61
N ALA A 447 -4.66 -3.32 -4.88
CA ALA A 447 -5.16 -2.01 -5.29
C ALA A 447 -6.52 -1.67 -4.65
N GLU A 448 -7.41 -2.66 -4.52
CA GLU A 448 -8.73 -2.47 -3.90
C GLU A 448 -8.57 -2.18 -2.41
N GLN A 449 -7.74 -2.96 -1.71
CA GLN A 449 -7.48 -2.77 -0.29
C GLN A 449 -6.80 -1.43 0.00
N ILE A 450 -5.77 -1.07 -0.76
CA ILE A 450 -5.06 0.23 -0.64
C ILE A 450 -6.06 1.37 -0.78
N VAL A 451 -6.88 1.36 -1.83
CA VAL A 451 -7.83 2.45 -2.09
C VAL A 451 -8.95 2.47 -1.06
N LYS A 452 -9.38 1.31 -0.58
CA LYS A 452 -10.34 1.20 0.54
C LYS A 452 -9.78 1.83 1.82
N ASP A 453 -8.53 1.55 2.17
CA ASP A 453 -7.90 2.11 3.37
C ASP A 453 -7.68 3.62 3.26
N ILE A 454 -7.21 4.09 2.09
CA ILE A 454 -7.12 5.53 1.80
C ILE A 454 -8.50 6.18 1.91
N THR A 455 -9.53 5.60 1.27
CA THR A 455 -10.91 6.10 1.30
C THR A 455 -11.43 6.21 2.73
N ASN A 456 -11.25 5.16 3.53
CA ASN A 456 -11.65 5.14 4.93
C ASN A 456 -10.95 6.25 5.73
N LYS A 457 -9.64 6.44 5.55
CA LYS A 457 -8.89 7.50 6.23
C LYS A 457 -9.30 8.90 5.75
N LEU A 458 -9.60 9.08 4.47
CA LEU A 458 -10.13 10.33 3.93
C LEU A 458 -11.52 10.64 4.52
N ILE A 459 -12.43 9.67 4.58
CA ILE A 459 -13.75 9.85 5.21
C ILE A 459 -13.60 10.22 6.69
N GLU A 460 -12.70 9.54 7.42
CA GLU A 460 -12.42 9.84 8.82
C GLU A 460 -11.93 11.28 9.03
N LYS A 461 -11.17 11.81 8.07
CA LYS A 461 -10.54 13.13 8.17
C LYS A 461 -11.39 14.26 7.61
N PHE A 462 -12.26 13.98 6.63
CA PHE A 462 -12.98 14.98 5.83
C PHE A 462 -14.52 14.85 5.89
N GLY A 463 -15.09 13.84 6.55
CA GLY A 463 -16.55 13.64 6.69
C GLY A 463 -17.29 14.63 7.61
N GLY A 464 -16.65 15.73 8.00
CA GLY A 464 -17.16 16.75 8.94
C GLY A 464 -18.58 17.26 8.67
N PRO A 465 -18.98 17.56 7.41
CA PRO A 465 -20.33 18.04 7.12
C PRO A 465 -21.47 17.08 7.50
N ILE A 466 -21.23 15.76 7.44
CA ILE A 466 -22.22 14.74 7.85
C ILE A 466 -22.41 14.77 9.37
N VAL A 467 -21.32 14.96 10.13
CA VAL A 467 -21.33 15.00 11.60
C VAL A 467 -22.09 16.23 12.11
N GLU A 468 -21.92 17.39 11.48
CA GLU A 468 -22.59 18.62 11.91
C GLU A 468 -24.13 18.54 11.81
N GLU A 469 -24.66 17.92 10.77
CA GLU A 469 -26.12 17.79 10.59
C GLU A 469 -26.71 16.75 11.56
N VAL A 470 -26.00 15.63 11.80
CA VAL A 470 -26.38 14.64 12.81
C VAL A 470 -26.38 15.24 14.23
N GLU A 471 -25.41 16.10 14.57
CA GLU A 471 -25.38 16.76 15.87
C GLU A 471 -26.60 17.67 16.11
N LYS A 472 -27.09 18.38 15.07
CA LYS A 472 -28.32 19.18 15.18
C LYS A 472 -29.55 18.30 15.44
N VAL A 473 -29.64 17.17 14.76
CA VAL A 473 -30.72 16.19 14.93
C VAL A 473 -30.70 15.59 16.35
N ALA A 474 -29.52 15.21 16.84
CA ALA A 474 -29.31 14.64 18.17
C ALA A 474 -29.79 15.57 19.29
N LYS A 475 -29.46 16.86 19.21
CA LYS A 475 -29.89 17.88 20.19
C LYS A 475 -31.42 17.92 20.33
N HIS A 476 -32.15 17.81 19.22
CA HIS A 476 -33.61 17.85 19.29
C HIS A 476 -34.21 16.56 19.87
N ALA A 477 -33.66 15.39 19.53
CA ALA A 477 -34.09 14.12 20.11
C ALA A 477 -33.86 14.09 21.64
N ALA A 478 -32.70 14.56 22.11
CA ALA A 478 -32.39 14.66 23.53
C ALA A 478 -33.39 15.55 24.30
N ASN A 479 -33.83 16.66 23.71
CA ASN A 479 -34.83 17.54 24.34
C ASN A 479 -36.20 16.85 24.53
N ILE A 480 -36.58 15.92 23.65
CA ILE A 480 -37.83 15.14 23.79
C ILE A 480 -37.74 14.20 25.00
N ALA A 481 -36.59 13.54 25.19
CA ALA A 481 -36.36 12.69 26.35
C ALA A 481 -36.44 13.50 27.66
N LYS A 482 -35.71 14.63 27.72
CA LYS A 482 -35.73 15.55 28.88
C LYS A 482 -37.12 16.07 29.23
N ASP A 483 -37.93 16.42 28.22
CA ASP A 483 -39.32 16.87 28.43
C ASP A 483 -40.16 15.77 29.09
N ALA A 484 -39.93 14.50 28.75
CA ALA A 484 -40.63 13.36 29.35
C ALA A 484 -40.20 13.09 30.79
N GLY A 485 -38.88 13.09 31.07
CA GLY A 485 -38.36 13.02 32.44
C GLY A 485 -38.91 14.12 33.33
N SER A 486 -38.99 15.35 32.81
CA SER A 486 -39.58 16.50 33.50
C SER A 486 -41.07 16.33 33.85
N ILE A 487 -41.81 15.47 33.12
CA ILE A 487 -43.19 15.11 33.47
C ILE A 487 -43.20 14.17 34.67
N SER A 488 -42.39 13.10 34.65
CA SER A 488 -42.30 12.16 35.77
C SER A 488 -41.82 12.83 37.05
N LYS A 489 -40.77 13.67 36.98
CA LYS A 489 -40.25 14.43 38.14
C LYS A 489 -41.32 15.31 38.80
N ALA A 490 -42.09 16.02 37.98
CA ALA A 490 -43.18 16.84 38.50
C ALA A 490 -44.31 16.01 39.14
N MET A 491 -44.55 14.79 38.64
CA MET A 491 -45.51 13.86 39.26
C MET A 491 -44.97 13.29 40.57
N MET A 492 -43.66 13.06 40.68
CA MET A 492 -43.02 12.69 41.95
C MET A 492 -43.23 13.78 42.99
N ASN A 493 -43.07 15.06 42.60
CA ASN A 493 -43.20 16.21 43.50
C ASN A 493 -44.64 16.67 43.79
N ASP A 494 -45.67 16.08 43.17
CA ASP A 494 -47.06 16.49 43.41
C ASP A 494 -47.60 15.95 44.75
N ILE A 495 -47.52 16.80 45.78
CA ILE A 495 -47.89 16.57 47.19
C ILE A 495 -49.34 16.06 47.36
N LYS A 496 -50.24 16.25 46.39
CA LYS A 496 -51.63 15.74 46.48
C LYS A 496 -51.80 14.24 46.25
N THR A 497 -50.77 13.54 45.76
CA THR A 497 -50.80 12.05 45.63
C THR A 497 -50.40 11.32 46.92
N TYR A 498 -50.12 12.07 47.98
CA TYR A 498 -49.67 11.58 49.29
C TYR A 498 -50.77 11.59 50.36
N ALA A 499 -52.01 11.85 49.95
CA ALA A 499 -53.14 12.00 50.86
C ALA A 499 -53.66 10.62 51.27
N GLU A 500 -53.59 10.36 52.58
CA GLU A 500 -54.28 9.35 53.40
C GLU A 500 -54.85 8.14 52.64
N HIS A 501 -54.21 6.99 52.82
CA HIS A 501 -54.63 5.72 52.19
C HIS A 501 -55.54 4.95 53.15
N THR A 502 -56.85 5.06 52.97
CA THR A 502 -57.86 4.33 53.76
C THR A 502 -58.21 2.98 53.12
N HIS A 503 -57.28 2.00 53.18
CA HIS A 503 -57.53 0.62 52.77
C HIS A 503 -56.48 -0.37 53.34
N PRO A 504 -56.71 -1.70 53.26
CA PRO A 504 -55.75 -2.71 53.71
C PRO A 504 -54.40 -2.63 52.98
N LYS A 505 -53.33 -3.08 53.65
CA LYS A 505 -51.94 -3.03 53.17
C LYS A 505 -51.71 -3.87 51.90
N GLU A 506 -52.46 -4.95 51.72
CA GLU A 506 -52.40 -5.82 50.54
C GLU A 506 -52.74 -5.03 49.28
N ARG A 507 -53.64 -4.06 49.38
CA ARG A 507 -53.98 -3.16 48.26
C ARG A 507 -52.87 -2.15 47.99
N CYS A 508 -52.05 -1.77 48.97
CA CYS A 508 -50.82 -1.00 48.73
C CYS A 508 -49.82 -1.80 47.88
N HIS A 509 -49.59 -3.07 48.25
CA HIS A 509 -48.66 -3.97 47.56
C HIS A 509 -49.11 -4.35 46.15
N THR A 510 -50.40 -4.65 45.97
CA THR A 510 -50.93 -5.19 44.70
C THR A 510 -51.39 -4.13 43.71
N LYS A 511 -51.66 -2.90 44.18
CA LYS A 511 -52.26 -1.85 43.34
C LYS A 511 -51.54 -0.51 43.47
N CYS A 512 -51.52 0.11 44.65
CA CYS A 512 -51.08 1.51 44.76
C CYS A 512 -49.59 1.71 44.42
N VAL A 513 -48.71 0.84 44.93
CA VAL A 513 -47.27 0.88 44.61
C VAL A 513 -47.00 0.52 43.14
N PRO A 514 -47.54 -0.59 42.60
CA PRO A 514 -47.44 -0.88 41.17
C PRO A 514 -47.99 0.23 40.26
N ASP A 515 -49.14 0.83 40.61
CA ASP A 515 -49.75 1.93 39.85
C ASP A 515 -48.84 3.15 39.85
N ARG A 516 -48.19 3.49 40.98
CA ARG A 516 -47.22 4.59 41.02
C ARG A 516 -46.01 4.28 40.13
N ALA A 517 -45.43 3.08 40.25
CA ALA A 517 -44.32 2.65 39.41
C ALA A 517 -44.68 2.76 37.91
N TYR A 518 -45.86 2.28 37.52
CA TYR A 518 -46.36 2.37 36.16
C TYR A 518 -46.58 3.82 35.69
N GLU A 519 -47.24 4.66 36.49
CA GLU A 519 -47.56 6.04 36.14
C GLU A 519 -46.29 6.87 35.91
N LEU A 520 -45.25 6.68 36.72
CA LEU A 520 -43.96 7.35 36.56
C LEU A 520 -43.17 6.77 35.37
N SER A 521 -43.07 5.44 35.29
CA SER A 521 -42.30 4.73 34.27
C SER A 521 -42.81 4.98 32.85
N ARG A 522 -44.12 4.96 32.63
CA ARG A 522 -44.71 5.08 31.29
C ARG A 522 -44.35 6.38 30.56
N HIS A 523 -44.14 7.47 31.31
CA HIS A 523 -43.81 8.76 30.70
C HIS A 523 -42.37 8.75 30.17
N ILE A 524 -41.44 8.12 30.90
CA ILE A 524 -40.10 7.84 30.38
C ILE A 524 -40.17 6.90 29.18
N VAL A 525 -40.93 5.80 29.25
CA VAL A 525 -41.06 4.86 28.13
C VAL A 525 -41.56 5.58 26.86
N ASP A 526 -42.69 6.29 26.94
CA ASP A 526 -43.25 7.03 25.80
C ASP A 526 -42.28 8.12 25.29
N GLY A 527 -41.57 8.78 26.21
CA GLY A 527 -40.57 9.82 25.92
C GLY A 527 -39.35 9.29 25.19
N SER A 528 -38.74 8.23 25.74
CA SER A 528 -37.61 7.53 25.16
C SER A 528 -37.95 7.01 23.77
N TYR A 529 -39.10 6.34 23.61
CA TYR A 529 -39.47 5.76 22.32
C TYR A 529 -39.59 6.82 21.23
N ASP A 530 -40.21 7.96 21.55
CA ASP A 530 -40.33 9.06 20.59
C ASP A 530 -38.98 9.76 20.33
N ALA A 531 -38.11 9.90 21.34
CA ALA A 531 -36.78 10.46 21.19
C ALA A 531 -35.88 9.59 20.29
N VAL A 532 -35.82 8.29 20.58
CA VAL A 532 -35.04 7.29 19.85
C VAL A 532 -35.55 7.11 18.43
N ARG A 533 -36.88 7.04 18.20
CA ARG A 533 -37.43 6.99 16.84
C ARG A 533 -37.13 8.24 16.05
N ARG A 534 -37.25 9.41 16.67
CA ARG A 534 -36.96 10.66 15.97
C ARG A 534 -35.49 10.74 15.56
N PHE A 535 -34.59 10.32 16.45
CA PHE A 535 -33.18 10.17 16.12
C PHE A 535 -33.01 9.22 14.93
N TYR A 536 -33.61 8.01 15.00
CA TYR A 536 -33.61 7.05 13.89
C TYR A 536 -34.03 7.69 12.57
N PHE A 537 -35.23 8.27 12.46
CA PHE A 537 -35.72 8.75 11.16
C PHE A 537 -34.92 9.88 10.55
N ASN A 538 -34.44 10.79 11.40
CA ASN A 538 -33.70 11.95 10.92
C ASN A 538 -32.26 11.57 10.58
N THR A 539 -31.61 10.78 11.43
CA THR A 539 -30.22 10.34 11.24
C THR A 539 -30.12 9.28 10.15
N PHE A 540 -31.03 8.31 10.09
CA PHE A 540 -31.01 7.24 9.10
C PHE A 540 -31.31 7.73 7.67
N ASN A 541 -31.94 8.89 7.49
CA ASN A 541 -32.00 9.51 6.15
C ASN A 541 -30.60 9.92 5.66
N GLU A 542 -29.73 10.37 6.57
CA GLU A 542 -28.37 10.81 6.24
C GLU A 542 -27.40 9.63 6.12
N ILE A 543 -27.43 8.70 7.09
CA ILE A 543 -26.43 7.61 7.17
C ILE A 543 -26.93 6.26 6.67
N GLY A 544 -28.24 6.08 6.48
CA GLY A 544 -28.84 4.77 6.20
C GLY A 544 -28.52 4.21 4.82
N GLN A 545 -27.92 5.03 3.95
CA GLN A 545 -27.36 4.62 2.66
C GLN A 545 -25.88 4.24 2.76
N ILE A 546 -25.20 4.46 3.88
CA ILE A 546 -23.77 4.16 4.05
C ILE A 546 -23.63 2.67 4.35
N GLU A 547 -23.09 1.88 3.42
CA GLU A 547 -22.91 0.43 3.58
C GLU A 547 -21.45 0.08 3.29
N GLY A 548 -20.85 -0.73 4.16
CA GLY A 548 -19.55 -1.36 3.93
C GLY A 548 -19.72 -2.74 3.29
N ASP A 549 -18.61 -3.35 2.87
CA ASP A 549 -18.59 -4.60 2.11
C ASP A 549 -19.06 -5.81 2.92
N THR A 550 -19.05 -5.68 4.25
CA THR A 550 -19.69 -6.60 5.20
C THR A 550 -20.72 -5.88 6.09
N PRO A 551 -21.67 -6.63 6.69
CA PRO A 551 -22.53 -6.11 7.75
C PRO A 551 -21.75 -5.50 8.94
N GLU A 552 -20.62 -6.10 9.29
CA GLU A 552 -19.74 -5.66 10.38
C GLU A 552 -19.08 -4.32 10.06
N GLU A 553 -18.65 -4.13 8.81
CA GLU A 553 -18.06 -2.88 8.36
C GLU A 553 -19.10 -1.76 8.28
N THR A 554 -20.29 -2.07 7.77
CA THR A 554 -21.46 -1.16 7.80
C THR A 554 -21.73 -0.68 9.23
N ARG A 555 -21.76 -1.61 10.18
CA ARG A 555 -21.95 -1.34 11.60
C ARG A 555 -20.85 -0.43 12.15
N ARG A 556 -19.58 -0.72 11.85
CA ARG A 556 -18.41 0.05 12.31
C ARG A 556 -18.48 1.50 11.85
N ILE A 557 -18.68 1.72 10.54
CA ILE A 557 -18.69 3.07 9.93
C ILE A 557 -19.85 3.89 10.52
N ARG A 558 -21.07 3.34 10.47
CA ARG A 558 -22.26 4.04 10.99
C ARG A 558 -22.13 4.34 12.49
N SER A 559 -21.71 3.35 13.29
CA SER A 559 -21.51 3.52 14.73
C SER A 559 -20.53 4.67 15.01
N LYS A 560 -19.39 4.73 14.33
CA LYS A 560 -18.39 5.79 14.50
C LYS A 560 -18.98 7.20 14.26
N LEU A 561 -19.88 7.34 13.29
CA LEU A 561 -20.53 8.61 12.98
C LEU A 561 -21.55 9.06 14.05
N ILE A 562 -22.27 8.13 14.69
CA ILE A 562 -23.48 8.50 15.47
C ILE A 562 -23.45 8.09 16.95
N LYS A 563 -22.48 7.26 17.37
CA LYS A 563 -22.44 6.65 18.72
C LYS A 563 -22.38 7.68 19.82
N LYS A 564 -21.54 8.72 19.67
CA LYS A 564 -21.41 9.83 20.63
C LYS A 564 -22.76 10.49 20.91
N ASP A 565 -23.55 10.71 19.88
CA ASP A 565 -24.85 11.38 19.98
C ASP A 565 -25.95 10.47 20.50
N TRP A 566 -25.95 9.21 20.06
CA TRP A 566 -26.80 8.18 20.63
C TRP A 566 -26.60 8.01 22.14
N ASP A 567 -25.33 7.98 22.58
CA ASP A 567 -24.99 7.82 23.99
C ASP A 567 -25.38 9.03 24.83
N LYS A 568 -25.39 10.25 24.25
CA LYS A 568 -25.97 11.43 24.93
C LYS A 568 -27.46 11.25 25.19
N ILE A 569 -28.21 10.73 24.22
CA ILE A 569 -29.65 10.46 24.37
C ILE A 569 -29.88 9.38 25.42
N CYS A 570 -29.14 8.26 25.33
CA CYS A 570 -29.22 7.15 26.28
C CYS A 570 -28.94 7.62 27.71
N ARG A 571 -27.86 8.38 27.94
CA ARG A 571 -27.51 8.91 29.27
C ARG A 571 -28.63 9.75 29.86
N SER A 572 -29.24 10.64 29.07
CA SER A 572 -30.37 11.45 29.54
C SER A 572 -31.56 10.59 29.97
N ILE A 573 -31.84 9.50 29.26
CA ILE A 573 -32.94 8.57 29.60
C ILE A 573 -32.59 7.76 30.85
N ASP A 574 -31.35 7.28 30.95
CA ASP A 574 -30.87 6.47 32.07
C ASP A 574 -30.81 7.31 33.37
N GLU A 575 -30.48 8.61 33.29
CA GLU A 575 -30.58 9.58 34.38
C GLU A 575 -32.03 9.71 34.88
N ASP A 576 -33.01 9.87 33.98
CA ASP A 576 -34.41 9.95 34.35
C ASP A 576 -34.91 8.64 35.00
N TRP A 577 -34.46 7.48 34.51
CA TRP A 577 -34.76 6.18 35.14
C TRP A 577 -34.18 6.07 36.54
N LYS A 578 -32.93 6.52 36.74
CA LYS A 578 -32.27 6.50 38.05
C LYS A 578 -33.05 7.32 39.08
N GLU A 579 -33.60 8.46 38.67
CA GLU A 579 -34.44 9.27 39.55
C GLU A 579 -35.74 8.57 39.93
N ILE A 580 -36.47 7.98 38.96
CA ILE A 580 -37.71 7.25 39.26
C ILE A 580 -37.46 6.03 40.14
N LEU A 581 -36.37 5.30 39.90
CA LEU A 581 -35.99 4.12 40.70
C LEU A 581 -35.74 4.48 42.19
N ASN A 582 -35.30 5.70 42.43
CA ASN A 582 -35.03 6.25 43.76
C ASN A 582 -36.22 6.98 44.39
N ASP A 583 -37.39 7.01 43.74
CA ASP A 583 -38.60 7.51 44.36
C ASP A 583 -38.89 6.74 45.66
N ARG A 584 -39.16 7.47 46.74
CA ARG A 584 -39.53 6.91 48.06
C ARG A 584 -40.83 7.50 48.59
N ALA A 585 -41.52 8.28 47.77
CA ALA A 585 -42.78 8.92 48.12
C ALA A 585 -43.85 7.95 48.62
N PHE A 586 -43.93 6.76 48.01
CA PHE A 586 -44.90 5.71 48.36
C PHE A 586 -44.63 5.06 49.72
N VAL A 587 -43.47 5.28 50.35
CA VAL A 587 -43.19 4.76 51.70
C VAL A 587 -44.23 5.26 52.70
N LYS A 588 -44.74 6.48 52.49
CA LYS A 588 -45.84 7.07 53.28
C LYS A 588 -47.17 6.34 53.16
N TYR A 589 -47.29 5.36 52.26
CA TYR A 589 -48.50 4.52 52.13
C TYR A 589 -48.59 3.49 53.25
N TYR A 590 -47.51 3.29 54.00
CA TYR A 590 -47.38 2.29 55.04
C TYR A 590 -47.20 2.97 56.40
N THR A 591 -47.80 2.37 57.42
CA THR A 591 -47.61 2.77 58.82
C THR A 591 -46.48 2.00 59.51
N SER A 592 -46.06 0.86 58.97
CA SER A 592 -44.97 0.02 59.50
C SER A 592 -43.71 0.09 58.63
N GLU A 593 -42.54 0.05 59.27
CA GLU A 593 -41.25 0.07 58.57
C GLU A 593 -41.02 -1.22 57.73
N SER A 594 -41.49 -2.37 58.23
CA SER A 594 -41.35 -3.66 57.55
C SER A 594 -42.16 -3.73 56.25
N ASP A 595 -43.41 -3.26 56.27
CA ASP A 595 -44.26 -3.21 55.08
C ASP A 595 -43.74 -2.15 54.09
N ALA A 596 -43.22 -1.02 54.57
CA ALA A 596 -42.53 -0.04 53.73
C ALA A 596 -41.34 -0.65 52.98
N LYS A 597 -40.50 -1.46 53.65
CA LYS A 597 -39.39 -2.18 53.00
C LYS A 597 -39.89 -3.13 51.91
N ASN A 598 -41.00 -3.84 52.13
CA ASN A 598 -41.62 -4.70 51.12
C ASN A 598 -42.19 -3.89 49.95
N GLY A 599 -42.86 -2.77 50.23
CA GLY A 599 -43.29 -1.81 49.22
C GLY A 599 -42.14 -1.30 48.36
N VAL A 600 -40.96 -1.05 48.95
CA VAL A 600 -39.76 -0.63 48.20
C VAL A 600 -39.29 -1.72 47.25
N LYS A 601 -39.27 -2.99 47.68
CA LYS A 601 -38.91 -4.13 46.81
C LYS A 601 -39.88 -4.26 45.64
N ILE A 602 -41.19 -4.14 45.88
CA ILE A 602 -42.23 -4.22 44.85
C ILE A 602 -42.08 -3.07 43.85
N TYR A 603 -41.96 -1.84 44.35
CA TYR A 603 -41.78 -0.66 43.50
C TYR A 603 -40.55 -0.81 42.60
N TYR A 604 -39.42 -1.17 43.21
CA TYR A 604 -38.15 -1.35 42.51
C TYR A 604 -38.25 -2.43 41.42
N ALA A 605 -38.89 -3.56 41.72
CA ALA A 605 -39.11 -4.64 40.78
C ALA A 605 -39.97 -4.19 39.59
N GLU A 606 -41.05 -3.42 39.83
CA GLU A 606 -41.88 -2.93 38.73
C GLU A 606 -41.19 -1.86 37.88
N VAL A 607 -40.51 -0.89 38.48
CA VAL A 607 -39.75 0.10 37.69
C VAL A 607 -38.69 -0.59 36.82
N LYS A 608 -37.97 -1.58 37.37
CA LYS A 608 -36.99 -2.36 36.59
C LYS A 608 -37.61 -3.10 35.40
N LYS A 609 -38.83 -3.60 35.51
CA LYS A 609 -39.54 -4.25 34.41
C LYS A 609 -39.77 -3.28 33.24
N TYR A 610 -40.21 -2.05 33.52
CA TYR A 610 -40.37 -1.04 32.47
C TYR A 610 -39.02 -0.55 31.91
N MET A 611 -38.01 -0.36 32.77
CA MET A 611 -36.66 0.02 32.36
C MET A 611 -36.05 -1.02 31.41
N LYS A 612 -36.19 -2.32 31.72
CA LYS A 612 -35.72 -3.42 30.84
C LYS A 612 -36.43 -3.40 29.49
N LYS A 613 -37.75 -3.20 29.47
CA LYS A 613 -38.54 -3.11 28.24
C LYS A 613 -38.16 -1.89 27.39
N GLU A 614 -37.86 -0.77 28.03
CA GLU A 614 -37.44 0.44 27.34
C GLU A 614 -36.03 0.29 26.75
N LYS A 615 -35.08 -0.21 27.54
CA LYS A 615 -33.71 -0.50 27.08
C LYS A 615 -33.70 -1.48 25.90
N ALA A 616 -34.47 -2.57 25.98
CA ALA A 616 -34.56 -3.54 24.88
C ALA A 616 -35.07 -2.92 23.57
N TYR A 617 -36.01 -1.97 23.65
CA TYR A 617 -36.48 -1.25 22.47
C TYR A 617 -35.40 -0.30 21.93
N ARG A 618 -34.70 0.42 22.81
CA ARG A 618 -33.60 1.30 22.44
C ARG A 618 -32.49 0.52 21.72
N ASP A 619 -32.07 -0.60 22.29
CA ASP A 619 -31.07 -1.49 21.70
C ASP A 619 -31.55 -2.00 20.33
N LYS A 620 -32.83 -2.39 20.20
CA LYS A 620 -33.41 -2.79 18.91
C LYS A 620 -33.34 -1.69 17.85
N VAL A 621 -33.60 -0.43 18.21
CA VAL A 621 -33.51 0.71 17.27
C VAL A 621 -32.06 1.02 16.92
N TRP A 622 -31.13 0.92 17.88
CA TRP A 622 -29.69 1.02 17.63
C TRP A 622 -29.23 0.02 16.59
N GLU A 623 -29.57 -1.25 16.79
CA GLU A 623 -29.23 -2.33 15.86
C GLU A 623 -29.76 -2.05 14.45
N ARG A 624 -31.02 -1.61 14.33
CA ARG A 624 -31.60 -1.23 13.03
C ARG A 624 -30.80 -0.12 12.32
N MET A 625 -30.34 0.90 13.05
CA MET A 625 -29.53 1.97 12.45
C MET A 625 -28.23 1.45 11.83
N LEU A 626 -27.66 0.39 12.40
CA LEU A 626 -26.35 -0.13 12.01
C LEU A 626 -26.41 -1.23 10.93
N THR A 627 -27.61 -1.70 10.57
CA THR A 627 -27.79 -2.81 9.61
C THR A 627 -28.05 -2.36 8.18
N ARG A 628 -27.81 -3.26 7.22
CA ARG A 628 -28.05 -3.08 5.76
C ARG A 628 -29.51 -2.97 5.34
N GLU A 629 -30.47 -3.22 6.24
CA GLU A 629 -31.88 -3.13 5.86
C GLU A 629 -32.33 -1.67 5.71
N TRP A 630 -32.20 -1.12 4.49
CA TRP A 630 -32.86 0.13 4.11
C TRP A 630 -34.38 -0.07 3.98
N LYS A 631 -35.04 -0.26 5.11
CA LYS A 631 -36.50 -0.25 5.17
C LYS A 631 -36.88 0.72 6.27
N LYS A 632 -37.54 1.84 5.91
CA LYS A 632 -38.13 2.81 6.85
C LYS A 632 -39.29 2.16 7.64
N THR A 633 -39.02 1.09 8.36
CA THR A 633 -40.00 0.19 9.02
C THR A 633 -40.26 0.55 10.46
N GLU A 634 -39.39 1.36 11.07
CA GLU A 634 -39.68 1.94 12.37
C GLU A 634 -40.94 2.78 12.24
N THR A 635 -41.93 2.64 13.12
CA THR A 635 -43.11 3.51 13.17
C THR A 635 -43.64 3.55 14.60
N ALA A 636 -44.11 4.71 15.04
CA ALA A 636 -44.74 4.84 16.35
C ALA A 636 -46.15 4.23 16.32
N THR A 637 -46.48 3.33 17.24
CA THR A 637 -47.88 2.92 17.45
C THR A 637 -48.69 4.11 17.98
N LEU A 638 -49.79 4.44 17.31
CA LEU A 638 -50.69 5.51 17.77
C LEU A 638 -51.35 5.10 19.09
N LYS A 639 -51.39 6.04 20.03
CA LYS A 639 -52.17 5.90 21.25
C LYS A 639 -53.61 6.31 20.97
N GLY A 640 -54.56 5.49 21.39
CA GLY A 640 -55.98 5.74 21.18
C GLY A 640 -56.42 5.43 19.74
N GLU A 641 -57.50 6.09 19.33
CA GLU A 641 -58.17 5.84 18.06
C GLU A 641 -57.46 6.51 16.88
N GLU A 642 -57.31 5.77 15.77
CA GLU A 642 -56.81 6.34 14.53
C GLU A 642 -57.92 7.13 13.84
N ILE A 643 -57.68 8.42 13.64
CA ILE A 643 -58.59 9.32 12.96
C ILE A 643 -58.19 9.38 11.48
N PRO A 644 -59.11 9.08 10.54
CA PRO A 644 -58.82 9.15 9.11
C PRO A 644 -58.32 10.53 8.70
N LYS A 645 -57.40 10.58 7.75
CA LYS A 645 -56.84 11.84 7.26
C LYS A 645 -57.96 12.74 6.70
N GLY A 646 -58.02 13.97 7.18
CA GLY A 646 -59.05 14.92 6.76
C GLY A 646 -59.04 16.22 7.58
N THR A 647 -59.93 17.13 7.20
CA THR A 647 -60.24 18.33 7.98
C THR A 647 -61.53 18.07 8.74
N TYR A 648 -61.55 18.40 10.03
CA TYR A 648 -62.65 18.11 10.94
C TYR A 648 -63.12 19.36 11.67
N TYR A 649 -64.43 19.45 11.85
CA TYR A 649 -65.02 20.20 12.93
C TYR A 649 -64.95 19.37 14.22
N ILE A 650 -64.56 20.00 15.33
CA ILE A 650 -64.56 19.38 16.66
C ILE A 650 -65.72 19.99 17.44
N LYS A 651 -66.81 19.24 17.61
CA LYS A 651 -68.07 19.75 18.20
C LYS A 651 -68.30 19.15 19.58
N SER A 652 -68.65 19.97 20.57
CA SER A 652 -69.06 19.47 21.88
C SER A 652 -70.33 18.62 21.76
N VAL A 653 -70.31 17.42 22.36
CA VAL A 653 -71.50 16.56 22.45
C VAL A 653 -72.61 17.25 23.23
N LYS A 654 -72.26 18.10 24.21
CA LYS A 654 -73.22 18.83 25.04
C LYS A 654 -74.08 19.84 24.26
N ALA A 655 -73.62 20.30 23.10
CA ALA A 655 -74.40 21.18 22.23
C ALA A 655 -75.58 20.44 21.53
N GLY A 656 -75.61 19.11 21.59
CA GLY A 656 -76.64 18.31 20.93
C GLY A 656 -76.72 18.59 19.43
N ASN A 657 -77.95 18.77 18.94
CA ASN A 657 -78.23 19.05 17.52
C ASN A 657 -78.12 20.54 17.16
N SER A 658 -77.88 21.44 18.12
CA SER A 658 -77.72 22.87 17.82
C SER A 658 -76.50 23.14 16.94
N ASP A 659 -76.53 24.24 16.18
CA ASP A 659 -75.36 24.71 15.43
C ASP A 659 -74.27 25.34 16.31
N ASN A 660 -74.27 25.10 17.62
CA ASN A 660 -73.26 25.61 18.54
C ASN A 660 -72.25 24.53 18.96
N GLY A 661 -71.23 24.93 19.72
CA GLY A 661 -70.29 24.02 20.38
C GLY A 661 -69.07 23.61 19.55
N TYR A 662 -68.79 24.29 18.45
CA TYR A 662 -67.63 23.99 17.59
C TYR A 662 -66.38 24.68 18.12
N PHE A 663 -65.26 23.97 18.25
CA PHE A 663 -63.97 24.60 18.52
C PHE A 663 -63.74 25.78 17.57
N ASP A 664 -63.28 26.89 18.10
CA ASP A 664 -63.20 28.16 17.38
C ASP A 664 -61.94 28.94 17.78
N ILE A 665 -61.36 29.60 16.77
CA ILE A 665 -60.36 30.65 16.94
C ILE A 665 -60.91 31.99 16.43
N THR A 666 -60.39 33.11 16.91
CA THR A 666 -60.94 34.44 16.67
C THR A 666 -60.18 35.11 15.54
N TYR A 667 -60.89 35.79 14.65
CA TYR A 667 -60.28 36.63 13.62
C TYR A 667 -59.98 38.02 14.19
N ASP A 668 -58.75 38.49 14.02
CA ASP A 668 -58.38 39.88 14.30
C ASP A 668 -58.64 40.71 13.04
N HIS A 669 -59.76 41.45 13.04
CA HIS A 669 -60.16 42.29 11.91
C HIS A 669 -59.19 43.45 11.66
N GLY A 670 -58.57 44.01 12.70
CA GLY A 670 -57.59 45.09 12.58
C GLY A 670 -56.28 44.62 11.94
N LYS A 671 -55.87 43.37 12.21
CA LYS A 671 -54.65 42.76 11.63
C LYS A 671 -54.92 41.86 10.43
N LYS A 672 -56.18 41.78 9.97
CA LYS A 672 -56.65 40.90 8.88
C LYS A 672 -56.07 39.48 8.95
N LYS A 673 -56.05 38.88 10.15
CA LYS A 673 -55.51 37.53 10.36
C LYS A 673 -56.14 36.83 11.56
N TRP A 674 -56.12 35.51 11.58
CA TRP A 674 -56.51 34.73 12.75
C TRP A 674 -55.58 35.02 13.94
N LYS A 675 -56.16 35.20 15.14
CA LYS A 675 -55.42 35.42 16.37
C LYS A 675 -54.81 34.10 16.85
N MET A 676 -53.69 33.69 16.27
CA MET A 676 -53.09 32.40 16.61
C MET A 676 -52.37 32.43 17.96
N LYS A 677 -51.24 33.13 18.09
CA LYS A 677 -50.38 33.05 19.28
C LYS A 677 -51.10 33.50 20.56
N GLY A 678 -51.18 32.63 21.55
CA GLY A 678 -51.71 32.89 22.90
C GLY A 678 -53.23 32.95 22.98
N GLN A 679 -53.96 32.76 21.87
CA GLN A 679 -55.42 32.75 21.92
C GLN A 679 -55.93 31.56 22.71
N ARG A 680 -56.78 31.83 23.70
CA ARG A 680 -57.55 30.80 24.41
C ARG A 680 -58.55 30.13 23.48
N LEU A 681 -58.54 28.80 23.45
CA LEU A 681 -59.50 28.00 22.70
C LEU A 681 -60.90 28.20 23.28
N GLN A 682 -61.87 28.37 22.40
CA GLN A 682 -63.28 28.54 22.75
C GLN A 682 -64.16 27.67 21.85
N ILE A 683 -65.45 27.63 22.17
CA ILE A 683 -66.47 27.10 21.28
C ILE A 683 -67.35 28.21 20.71
N TRP A 684 -67.87 28.05 19.49
CA TRP A 684 -68.75 29.01 18.85
C TRP A 684 -69.80 28.33 17.95
N THR A 685 -70.72 29.14 17.41
CA THR A 685 -71.71 28.72 16.40
C THR A 685 -71.03 28.35 15.10
N LYS A 686 -71.51 27.33 14.39
CA LYS A 686 -71.01 26.88 13.10
C LYS A 686 -71.12 28.01 12.08
N ASP A 687 -70.06 28.16 11.29
CA ASP A 687 -70.03 28.96 10.08
C ASP A 687 -69.07 28.29 9.08
N ASN A 688 -68.97 28.83 7.88
CA ASN A 688 -68.05 28.33 6.85
C ASN A 688 -66.63 28.91 7.01
N SER A 689 -66.30 29.55 8.14
CA SER A 689 -64.96 30.09 8.36
C SER A 689 -63.95 28.98 8.64
N GLY A 690 -62.70 29.21 8.22
CA GLY A 690 -61.57 28.33 8.57
C GLY A 690 -61.25 28.29 10.07
N ALA A 691 -61.94 29.09 10.90
CA ALA A 691 -61.71 29.19 12.34
C ALA A 691 -62.09 27.93 13.13
N LYS A 692 -63.00 27.13 12.58
CA LYS A 692 -63.58 25.96 13.27
C LYS A 692 -63.10 24.63 12.72
N GLN A 693 -62.21 24.71 11.75
CA GLN A 693 -61.69 23.58 11.02
C GLN A 693 -60.32 23.21 11.56
N TYR A 694 -60.12 21.93 11.86
CA TYR A 694 -58.88 21.42 12.45
C TYR A 694 -58.38 20.21 11.66
N LYS A 695 -57.05 20.04 11.66
CA LYS A 695 -56.39 18.84 11.14
C LYS A 695 -55.62 18.15 12.25
N PHE A 696 -55.63 16.83 12.20
CA PHE A 696 -54.89 15.97 13.11
C PHE A 696 -53.63 15.49 12.41
N HIS A 697 -52.47 15.91 12.92
CA HIS A 697 -51.18 15.53 12.37
C HIS A 697 -50.53 14.49 13.25
N ARG A 698 -50.14 13.38 12.63
CA ARG A 698 -49.21 12.39 13.17
C ARG A 698 -48.09 12.22 12.15
N ASN A 699 -46.88 11.99 12.63
CA ASN A 699 -45.77 11.57 11.79
C ASN A 699 -45.32 10.18 12.25
N ASN A 700 -44.34 9.62 11.55
CA ASN A 700 -43.92 8.25 11.78
C ASN A 700 -43.26 8.02 13.15
N TYR A 701 -42.89 9.08 13.89
CA TYR A 701 -42.19 8.97 15.16
C TYR A 701 -43.02 9.39 16.39
N LEU A 702 -44.21 9.96 16.22
CA LEU A 702 -45.08 10.39 17.32
C LEU A 702 -46.17 9.36 17.62
N SER A 703 -46.28 8.99 18.89
CA SER A 703 -47.37 8.13 19.39
C SER A 703 -48.69 8.87 19.62
N TYR A 704 -48.74 10.18 19.36
CA TYR A 704 -49.86 11.08 19.66
C TYR A 704 -50.13 12.02 18.48
N TYR A 705 -51.34 12.59 18.41
CA TYR A 705 -51.71 13.62 17.45
C TYR A 705 -51.32 15.01 17.91
N ILE A 706 -50.97 15.86 16.95
CA ILE A 706 -50.94 17.31 17.08
C ILE A 706 -52.18 17.87 16.39
N ILE A 707 -52.95 18.70 17.12
CA ILE A 707 -54.18 19.31 16.60
C ILE A 707 -53.83 20.72 16.14
N THR A 708 -53.94 20.99 14.84
CA THR A 708 -53.69 22.32 14.26
C THR A 708 -54.97 22.90 13.66
N PRO A 709 -55.18 24.22 13.70
CA PRO A 709 -56.21 24.84 12.90
C PRO A 709 -55.91 24.66 11.41
N ALA A 710 -56.94 24.51 10.60
CA ALA A 710 -56.81 24.36 9.15
C ALA A 710 -56.34 25.65 8.46
N SER A 711 -56.54 26.79 9.11
CA SER A 711 -56.18 28.12 8.61
C SER A 711 -54.71 28.51 8.78
N ASP A 712 -53.96 27.91 9.72
CA ASP A 712 -52.51 28.09 9.84
C ASP A 712 -51.85 26.92 10.59
N HIS A 713 -51.17 26.04 9.86
CA HIS A 713 -50.51 24.87 10.41
C HIS A 713 -49.22 25.15 11.19
N ARG A 714 -48.77 26.42 11.26
CA ARG A 714 -47.62 26.83 12.08
C ARG A 714 -47.95 26.93 13.57
N TYR A 715 -49.22 26.75 13.94
CA TYR A 715 -49.72 26.77 15.30
C TYR A 715 -50.46 25.49 15.65
N ALA A 716 -50.49 25.14 16.92
CA ALA A 716 -51.20 23.96 17.43
C ALA A 716 -51.94 24.30 18.73
N LEU A 717 -52.94 23.49 19.06
CA LEU A 717 -53.51 23.47 20.41
C LEU A 717 -52.40 23.12 21.40
N ASP A 718 -52.29 23.89 22.47
CA ASP A 718 -51.24 23.80 23.46
C ASP A 718 -51.79 23.97 24.88
N LEU A 719 -51.19 23.26 25.83
CA LEU A 719 -51.43 23.43 27.26
C LEU A 719 -50.58 24.57 27.79
N LYS A 720 -51.23 25.69 28.15
CA LYS A 720 -50.53 26.89 28.61
C LYS A 720 -49.58 26.55 29.77
N GLY A 721 -48.31 26.93 29.62
CA GLY A 721 -47.27 26.70 30.63
C GLY A 721 -46.96 25.23 30.90
N ARG A 722 -47.23 24.33 29.93
CA ARG A 722 -47.09 22.87 30.11
C ARG A 722 -47.95 22.33 31.26
N GLY A 723 -49.06 23.00 31.57
CA GLY A 723 -49.91 22.67 32.72
C GLY A 723 -50.48 21.25 32.67
N ARG A 724 -50.65 20.63 33.84
CA ARG A 724 -51.06 19.23 34.00
C ARG A 724 -52.32 19.05 34.86
N ASN A 725 -52.84 20.15 35.37
CA ASN A 725 -53.85 20.19 36.41
C ASN A 725 -55.20 20.68 35.88
N LYS A 726 -56.27 20.45 36.65
CA LYS A 726 -57.60 21.03 36.38
C LYS A 726 -57.46 22.54 36.15
N ARG A 727 -58.32 23.10 35.29
CA ARG A 727 -58.34 24.52 34.89
C ARG A 727 -57.17 25.00 34.05
N THR A 728 -56.20 24.13 33.69
CA THR A 728 -55.13 24.50 32.74
C THR A 728 -55.76 24.99 31.43
N PRO A 729 -55.47 26.22 30.97
CA PRO A 729 -56.04 26.75 29.74
C PRO A 729 -55.52 26.03 28.49
N ILE A 730 -56.41 25.78 27.52
CA ILE A 730 -55.99 25.44 26.16
C ILE A 730 -55.85 26.73 25.36
N HIS A 731 -54.72 26.91 24.70
CA HIS A 731 -54.48 28.04 23.80
C HIS A 731 -53.80 27.61 22.50
N LEU A 732 -53.69 28.52 21.54
CA LEU A 732 -52.93 28.29 20.31
C LEU A 732 -51.51 28.81 20.49
N TRP A 733 -50.52 27.97 20.19
CA TRP A 733 -49.11 28.34 20.31
C TRP A 733 -48.29 27.86 19.11
N ARG A 734 -47.13 28.47 18.88
CA ARG A 734 -46.26 28.11 17.73
C ARG A 734 -45.97 26.62 17.81
N LEU A 735 -46.09 25.92 16.69
CA LEU A 735 -45.85 24.50 16.59
C LEU A 735 -44.40 24.19 17.02
N HIS A 736 -44.25 23.48 18.13
CA HIS A 736 -42.96 23.02 18.65
C HIS A 736 -42.96 21.52 18.95
N LYS A 737 -44.10 20.83 18.76
CA LYS A 737 -44.25 19.36 18.89
C LYS A 737 -43.91 18.81 20.28
N GLY A 738 -43.84 19.66 21.31
CA GLY A 738 -43.60 19.25 22.69
C GLY A 738 -44.83 18.59 23.31
N ALA A 739 -44.68 17.97 24.48
CA ALA A 739 -45.74 17.19 25.11
C ALA A 739 -47.04 17.97 25.37
N SER A 740 -46.96 19.30 25.53
CA SER A 740 -48.12 20.19 25.71
C SER A 740 -49.00 20.33 24.46
N GLN A 741 -48.51 19.96 23.27
CA GLN A 741 -49.22 20.03 21.99
C GLN A 741 -49.69 18.66 21.48
N GLN A 742 -49.55 17.62 22.31
CA GLN A 742 -49.79 16.24 21.92
C GLN A 742 -51.00 15.66 22.65
N PHE A 743 -51.91 15.07 21.87
CA PHE A 743 -53.19 14.54 22.35
C PHE A 743 -53.47 13.17 21.72
N TYR A 744 -54.27 12.36 22.40
CA TYR A 744 -54.89 11.20 21.78
C TYR A 744 -56.40 11.25 21.91
N PHE A 745 -57.07 10.55 21.01
CA PHE A 745 -58.52 10.42 20.97
C PHE A 745 -58.90 9.08 21.59
N LYS A 746 -59.76 9.09 22.61
CA LYS A 746 -60.37 7.88 23.15
C LYS A 746 -61.82 7.84 22.68
N HIS A 747 -62.20 6.86 21.87
CA HIS A 747 -63.60 6.62 21.54
C HIS A 747 -64.35 6.06 22.75
N VAL A 748 -65.56 6.56 22.99
CA VAL A 748 -66.42 6.17 24.12
C VAL A 748 -67.84 5.78 23.65
N GLY A 749 -67.96 5.30 22.41
CA GLY A 749 -69.22 4.84 21.82
C GLY A 749 -70.01 5.93 21.08
N GLY A 750 -70.78 5.54 20.06
CA GLY A 750 -71.68 6.43 19.31
C GLY A 750 -71.01 7.62 18.62
N GLY A 751 -69.75 7.45 18.20
CA GLY A 751 -68.94 8.51 17.56
C GLY A 751 -68.42 9.59 18.51
N LYS A 752 -68.51 9.38 19.83
CA LYS A 752 -68.06 10.34 20.85
C LYS A 752 -66.60 10.10 21.19
N PHE A 753 -65.83 11.17 21.26
CA PHE A 753 -64.41 11.14 21.57
C PHE A 753 -64.07 11.97 22.79
N VAL A 754 -63.09 11.49 23.55
CA VAL A 754 -62.44 12.24 24.61
C VAL A 754 -61.04 12.59 24.12
N ILE A 755 -60.68 13.87 24.20
CA ILE A 755 -59.35 14.36 23.79
C ILE A 755 -58.49 14.44 25.03
N ILE A 756 -57.47 13.59 25.12
CA ILE A 756 -56.65 13.41 26.32
C ILE A 756 -55.22 13.88 26.02
N PRO A 757 -54.65 14.79 26.84
CA PRO A 757 -53.29 15.27 26.62
C PRO A 757 -52.24 14.21 27.01
N ARG A 758 -51.08 14.25 26.35
CA ARG A 758 -49.91 13.44 26.73
C ARG A 758 -49.42 13.75 28.15
N THR A 759 -49.55 14.99 28.59
CA THR A 759 -49.01 15.44 29.87
C THR A 759 -49.72 14.86 31.10
N ASN A 760 -50.99 14.42 30.97
CA ASN A 760 -51.74 13.77 32.05
C ASN A 760 -52.96 12.99 31.52
N ARG A 761 -52.93 11.66 31.61
CA ARG A 761 -54.01 10.78 31.08
C ARG A 761 -55.30 10.80 31.90
N LYS A 762 -55.26 11.31 33.14
CA LYS A 762 -56.45 11.48 34.00
C LYS A 762 -57.22 12.76 33.67
N MET A 763 -56.67 13.60 32.80
CA MET A 763 -57.28 14.85 32.34
C MET A 763 -57.81 14.70 30.91
N CYS A 764 -58.73 15.56 30.52
CA CYS A 764 -59.19 15.70 29.15
C CYS A 764 -59.57 17.15 28.84
N LEU A 765 -59.72 17.47 27.56
CA LEU A 765 -60.30 18.74 27.14
C LEU A 765 -61.79 18.77 27.52
N ALA A 766 -62.18 19.82 28.24
CA ALA A 766 -63.52 20.01 28.75
C ALA A 766 -63.98 21.46 28.59
N LEU A 767 -65.29 21.65 28.49
CA LEU A 767 -65.92 22.97 28.61
C LEU A 767 -65.73 23.54 30.02
N LYS A 768 -65.35 24.83 30.11
CA LYS A 768 -65.00 25.49 31.37
C LYS A 768 -66.20 25.69 32.30
N ASP A 769 -67.31 26.20 31.78
CA ASP A 769 -68.47 26.60 32.60
C ASP A 769 -69.53 25.49 32.63
N ASN A 770 -69.58 24.72 33.72
CA ASN A 770 -70.64 23.80 34.18
C ASN A 770 -71.55 23.19 33.08
N ASN A 771 -70.99 22.37 32.17
CA ASN A 771 -71.77 21.70 31.13
C ASN A 771 -72.50 22.65 30.14
N ASN A 772 -72.14 23.94 30.02
CA ASN A 772 -72.81 24.84 29.10
C ASN A 772 -72.12 24.87 27.73
N ALA A 773 -72.86 24.64 26.64
CA ALA A 773 -72.34 24.69 25.27
C ALA A 773 -72.57 26.05 24.57
N ASN A 774 -72.79 27.14 25.32
CA ASN A 774 -72.97 28.49 24.78
C ASN A 774 -71.73 29.03 24.05
N LYS A 775 -71.98 29.90 23.06
CA LYS A 775 -70.93 30.52 22.24
C LYS A 775 -70.00 31.35 23.13
N GLY A 776 -68.70 31.19 22.95
CA GLY A 776 -67.65 31.87 23.71
C GLY A 776 -67.16 31.10 24.93
N ASN A 777 -67.82 30.01 25.35
CA ASN A 777 -67.33 29.18 26.44
C ASN A 777 -65.93 28.63 26.10
N LYS A 778 -65.06 28.59 27.09
CA LYS A 778 -63.64 28.24 26.92
C LYS A 778 -63.43 26.75 27.11
N VAL A 779 -62.33 26.25 26.55
CA VAL A 779 -61.87 24.87 26.75
C VAL A 779 -60.67 24.87 27.71
N HIS A 780 -60.67 23.96 28.66
CA HIS A 780 -59.58 23.77 29.63
C HIS A 780 -59.31 22.28 29.89
N LEU A 781 -58.28 21.97 30.68
CA LEU A 781 -58.14 20.64 31.25
C LEU A 781 -59.07 20.45 32.45
N TRP A 782 -59.71 19.28 32.48
CA TRP A 782 -60.45 18.81 33.64
C TRP A 782 -60.27 17.31 33.82
N THR A 783 -60.59 16.80 35.02
CA THR A 783 -60.56 15.35 35.26
C THR A 783 -61.55 14.63 34.35
N TYR A 784 -61.08 13.53 33.79
CA TYR A 784 -61.89 12.69 32.92
C TYR A 784 -63.03 12.03 33.70
N HIS A 785 -64.25 12.31 33.25
CA HIS A 785 -65.49 11.63 33.65
C HIS A 785 -66.32 11.43 32.37
N ASN A 786 -67.10 10.36 32.30
CA ASN A 786 -67.88 10.04 31.11
C ASN A 786 -69.14 10.94 30.98
N THR A 787 -68.94 12.23 30.74
CA THR A 787 -70.00 13.25 30.72
C THR A 787 -69.96 14.09 29.43
N PRO A 788 -71.09 14.55 28.89
CA PRO A 788 -71.14 15.29 27.62
C PRO A 788 -70.24 16.54 27.49
N SER A 789 -69.89 17.24 28.58
CA SER A 789 -68.98 18.41 28.53
C SER A 789 -67.53 18.11 28.16
N LYS A 790 -67.16 16.83 28.18
CA LYS A 790 -65.80 16.32 27.96
C LYS A 790 -65.71 15.48 26.70
N GLN A 791 -66.83 15.35 26.00
CA GLN A 791 -66.98 14.52 24.82
C GLN A 791 -67.15 15.41 23.59
N TRP A 792 -66.54 14.98 22.50
CA TRP A 792 -66.44 15.71 21.25
C TRP A 792 -66.84 14.80 20.10
N TYR A 793 -67.65 15.31 19.17
CA TYR A 793 -67.85 14.71 17.86
C TYR A 793 -66.79 15.24 16.91
N LEU A 794 -66.19 14.34 16.12
CA LEU A 794 -65.33 14.69 15.01
C LEU A 794 -66.17 14.63 13.74
N ILE A 795 -66.46 15.77 13.11
CA ILE A 795 -67.33 15.84 11.93
C ILE A 795 -66.44 16.20 10.74
N ASN A 796 -66.34 15.32 9.75
CA ASN A 796 -65.52 15.57 8.58
C ASN A 796 -66.12 16.74 7.77
N VAL A 797 -65.30 17.75 7.48
CA VAL A 797 -65.76 18.97 6.79
C VAL A 797 -66.26 18.66 5.38
N LYS A 798 -65.63 17.72 4.67
CA LYS A 798 -65.98 17.36 3.29
C LYS A 798 -67.30 16.59 3.21
N THR A 799 -67.50 15.62 4.12
CA THR A 799 -68.68 14.74 4.05
C THR A 799 -69.83 15.19 4.95
N GLY A 800 -69.58 16.09 5.90
CA GLY A 800 -70.55 16.49 6.93
C GLY A 800 -70.89 15.38 7.94
N LYS A 801 -70.29 14.19 7.82
CA LYS A 801 -70.60 13.02 8.65
C LYS A 801 -69.72 13.00 9.91
N LYS A 802 -70.32 12.56 11.02
CA LYS A 802 -69.59 12.21 12.25
C LYS A 802 -68.70 11.00 11.97
N TYR A 803 -67.45 11.05 12.40
CA TYR A 803 -66.57 9.90 12.39
C TYR A 803 -66.99 8.92 13.49
N ILE A 804 -67.22 7.67 13.10
CA ILE A 804 -67.49 6.54 13.98
C ILE A 804 -66.46 5.48 13.57
N PRO A 805 -65.48 5.15 14.43
CA PRO A 805 -64.58 4.03 14.20
C PRO A 805 -65.38 2.73 14.05
N ASN A 806 -64.88 1.82 13.22
CA ASN A 806 -65.45 0.49 13.04
C ASN A 806 -65.28 -0.37 14.28
#